data_AF-A0A1R2C6R0-F1
#
_entry.id   AF-A0A1R2C6R0-F1
#
_cell.length_a   1.000
_cell.length_b   1.000
_cell.length_c   1.000
_cell.angle_alpha   90.00
_cell.angle_beta   90.00
_cell.angle_gamma   90.00
#
_symmetry.space_group_name_H-M   'P 1'
#
loop_
_entity.id
_entity.type
_entity.pdbx_description
1 polymer ?
#
loop_
_entity_poly.entity_id
_entity_poly.type
_entity_poly.pdbx_seq_one_letter_code
_entity_poly.pdbx_strand_id
1 'polypeptide(L)'
;MLFAIAFIGVIQIVSSELIVVLTEQPATTNDFFSVIVTGTSTGDVVLSSTVTLKGTLTKTASGNSITFNSLRFADAGSDLKITATSGGASGYSQSISIVKAVLNITLVLNSDVLFVKKDYYLTFLLTDQNSKNWNDEEKVELVYPEFDSTFTVLGVSTQKVYFNVTGSQLIKASTKDGANEEMNIIVSQLIIDINTGRNATYLSSDIQKLEFKVLNGPDTDTANIYDMNITLSCTGTCSGDYFIFTGETVEDKKNFVTNKTEYGEVKLTDFRIISSGTFFFMIECDYCQTAFSEIFDVLNKLESIKITPSADVKAMFVDLSVTVELYGEDKELYKQLIELEIDDTSSSAVGIDNLRFDTGKRVFDQVYFTKNGTQEIIIKTDDNLIKGSASIEITPNFIKITNMIKDLPANTNHYLEFQVEIYEKENGKLESNHKHNVVVFLDPIGEIDGEYNKSTDNGTVYFYNLQIKNTGTFYLKVLTDNISNITYEKQLNIKPTDCNVGSGPVASMSVLVFLGIFLPFVFFRTDKEKKNFGWNGFTMLLIHPFSALFISSPPKRRALLCLQLCVSELLMLTLIGAVYAYFDTPLEHYEKDFTDYYGRQLYKGAFGWALAQVGIIPMFFLNFYTLGAKKLTIYVIMIYIILTVLCFAAIVGMTCEYCIGYSIYWTVNFLIFLLFDLLMMLVIYTVIAYFLKTAKIRKVLNNDTKKSRTKTGMIDNNLKENHGGEAENNQA
;
A
#
# COMPACT_ATOMS: atom_id res chain seq x y z
N MET A 1 -27.27 87.43 136.08
CA MET A 1 -26.85 86.93 137.41
C MET A 1 -25.52 86.21 137.20
N LEU A 2 -24.44 86.87 137.63
CA LEU A 2 -23.08 86.40 137.95
C LEU A 2 -22.29 85.39 137.07
N PHE A 3 -21.12 85.87 136.59
CA PHE A 3 -19.78 85.23 136.41
C PHE A 3 -19.59 84.10 135.37
N ALA A 4 -18.47 83.91 134.65
CA ALA A 4 -17.26 84.68 134.36
C ALA A 4 -16.36 83.84 133.39
N ILE A 5 -15.71 84.51 132.42
CA ILE A 5 -14.32 84.37 131.95
C ILE A 5 -13.78 82.97 131.53
N ALA A 6 -13.37 82.81 130.27
CA ALA A 6 -11.94 82.69 129.85
C ALA A 6 -11.78 82.30 128.37
N PHE A 7 -10.87 82.99 127.70
CA PHE A 7 -10.44 82.89 126.30
C PHE A 7 -9.14 82.06 126.23
N ILE A 8 -8.95 81.17 125.25
CA ILE A 8 -7.66 80.73 124.66
C ILE A 8 -7.95 80.00 123.34
N GLY A 9 -7.23 80.38 122.27
CA GLY A 9 -7.32 79.79 120.94
C GLY A 9 -6.50 78.51 120.78
N VAL A 10 -6.96 77.62 119.90
CA VAL A 10 -6.25 76.44 119.39
C VAL A 10 -6.21 76.54 117.87
N ILE A 11 -5.01 76.52 117.31
CA ILE A 11 -4.73 76.45 115.88
C ILE A 11 -5.08 75.03 115.40
N GLN A 12 -6.03 74.88 114.47
CA GLN A 12 -6.24 73.64 113.74
C GLN A 12 -5.10 73.47 112.73
N ILE A 13 -4.28 72.43 112.91
CA ILE A 13 -3.43 71.90 111.85
C ILE A 13 -4.35 71.08 110.96
N VAL A 14 -4.63 71.58 109.75
CA VAL A 14 -5.25 70.78 108.68
C VAL A 14 -4.18 69.82 108.19
N SER A 15 -4.25 68.54 108.57
CA SER A 15 -3.43 67.52 107.93
C SER A 15 -3.87 67.41 106.47
N SER A 16 -2.98 67.74 105.54
CA SER A 16 -3.21 67.54 104.11
C SER A 16 -3.25 66.03 103.85
N GLU A 17 -4.44 65.43 103.87
CA GLU A 17 -4.61 64.03 103.49
C GLU A 17 -4.45 63.88 101.98
N LEU A 18 -3.68 62.87 101.55
CA LEU A 18 -3.61 62.49 100.15
C LEU A 18 -4.80 61.58 99.83
N ILE A 19 -5.47 61.82 98.71
CA ILE A 19 -6.55 60.96 98.20
C ILE A 19 -5.98 60.10 97.08
N VAL A 20 -6.05 58.78 97.24
CA VAL A 20 -5.53 57.79 96.28
C VAL A 20 -6.71 57.10 95.58
N VAL A 21 -6.86 57.35 94.29
CA VAL A 21 -7.94 56.78 93.47
C VAL A 21 -7.33 55.89 92.41
N LEU A 22 -7.83 54.66 92.29
CA LEU A 22 -7.53 53.83 91.13
C LEU A 22 -8.46 54.21 90.00
N THR A 23 -7.88 54.40 88.82
CA THR A 23 -8.64 54.66 87.60
C THR A 23 -9.48 53.46 87.19
N GLU A 24 -8.94 52.25 87.37
CA GLU A 24 -9.58 50.97 87.13
C GLU A 24 -9.15 49.99 88.23
N GLN A 25 -10.05 49.09 88.64
CA GLN A 25 -9.70 48.04 89.60
C GLN A 25 -9.06 46.88 88.84
N PRO A 26 -7.75 46.63 89.00
CA PRO A 26 -7.15 45.40 88.49
C PRO A 26 -7.81 44.20 89.18
N ALA A 27 -8.10 43.15 88.42
CA ALA A 27 -8.65 41.88 88.91
C ALA A 27 -7.56 40.81 89.06
N THR A 28 -6.51 40.87 88.23
CA THR A 28 -5.43 39.88 88.20
C THR A 28 -4.02 40.48 88.34
N THR A 29 -3.02 39.64 88.62
CA THR A 29 -1.60 40.05 88.61
C THR A 29 -1.08 40.47 87.23
N ASN A 30 -1.84 40.20 86.16
CA ASN A 30 -1.49 40.62 84.79
C ASN A 30 -2.05 42.00 84.43
N ASP A 31 -3.06 42.49 85.14
CA ASP A 31 -3.74 43.73 84.79
C ASP A 31 -2.86 44.95 85.08
N PHE A 32 -2.66 45.78 84.06
CA PHE A 32 -2.08 47.10 84.23
C PHE A 32 -3.15 48.09 84.64
N PHE A 33 -2.84 48.92 85.60
CA PHE A 33 -3.75 49.95 86.07
C PHE A 33 -3.01 51.25 86.35
N SER A 34 -3.79 52.31 86.53
CA SER A 34 -3.23 53.63 86.88
C SER A 34 -3.79 54.13 88.21
N VAL A 35 -2.95 54.80 88.98
CA VAL A 35 -3.28 55.40 90.27
C VAL A 35 -3.17 56.91 90.16
N ILE A 36 -4.22 57.62 90.52
CA ILE A 36 -4.24 59.06 90.64
C ILE A 36 -4.15 59.41 92.12
N VAL A 37 -3.14 60.18 92.49
CA VAL A 37 -2.99 60.75 93.83
C VAL A 37 -3.30 62.24 93.75
N THR A 38 -4.23 62.72 94.57
CA THR A 38 -4.61 64.13 94.66
C THR A 38 -4.38 64.67 96.07
N GLY A 39 -3.92 65.93 96.17
CA GLY A 39 -3.58 66.59 97.44
C GLY A 39 -2.38 67.51 97.31
N THR A 40 -2.23 68.48 98.22
CA THR A 40 -1.11 69.43 98.21
C THR A 40 0.10 68.84 98.93
N SER A 41 1.12 68.41 98.17
CA SER A 41 2.46 68.13 98.71
C SER A 41 3.52 68.84 97.88
N THR A 42 4.60 69.30 98.53
CA THR A 42 5.73 69.99 97.87
C THR A 42 6.93 69.04 97.64
N GLY A 43 6.71 67.73 97.58
CA GLY A 43 7.77 66.72 97.47
C GLY A 43 7.39 65.52 96.58
N ASP A 44 8.32 64.59 96.42
CA ASP A 44 8.07 63.35 95.69
C ASP A 44 6.96 62.54 96.37
N VAL A 45 6.05 61.99 95.56
CA VAL A 45 5.04 61.03 96.00
C VAL A 45 5.57 59.63 95.71
N VAL A 46 5.60 58.80 96.75
CA VAL A 46 6.01 57.38 96.67
C VAL A 46 4.81 56.50 96.91
N LEU A 47 4.56 55.57 96.00
CA LEU A 47 3.57 54.51 96.12
C LEU A 47 4.19 53.26 96.75
N SER A 48 3.45 52.62 97.64
CA SER A 48 3.75 51.29 98.17
C SER A 48 2.47 50.49 98.34
N SER A 49 2.60 49.18 98.51
CA SER A 49 1.50 48.27 98.82
C SER A 49 2.02 47.19 99.78
N THR A 50 1.10 46.46 100.43
CA THR A 50 1.41 45.31 101.27
C THR A 50 2.01 44.14 100.49
N VAL A 51 1.69 44.05 99.20
CA VAL A 51 2.36 43.16 98.25
C VAL A 51 3.22 43.97 97.29
N THR A 52 4.18 43.31 96.65
CA THR A 52 5.13 43.97 95.75
C THR A 52 4.39 44.63 94.57
N LEU A 53 4.46 45.96 94.49
CA LEU A 53 3.94 46.73 93.36
C LEU A 53 5.06 46.92 92.32
N LYS A 54 4.79 46.71 91.03
CA LYS A 54 5.74 46.94 89.94
C LYS A 54 5.34 48.16 89.12
N GLY A 55 6.34 48.91 88.67
CA GLY A 55 6.20 50.12 87.85
C GLY A 55 7.04 51.27 88.37
N THR A 56 6.80 52.48 87.87
CA THR A 56 7.39 53.70 88.44
C THR A 56 6.64 54.04 89.71
N LEU A 57 7.24 53.78 90.88
CA LEU A 57 6.58 53.98 92.17
C LEU A 57 6.81 55.37 92.77
N THR A 58 7.72 56.16 92.20
CA THR A 58 8.06 57.51 92.69
C THR A 58 7.90 58.52 91.57
N LYS A 59 7.16 59.62 91.84
CA LYS A 59 7.05 60.76 90.92
C LYS A 59 7.06 62.08 91.68
N THR A 60 7.73 63.08 91.13
CA THR A 60 7.75 64.44 91.66
C THR A 60 6.43 65.16 91.40
N ALA A 61 5.86 65.77 92.43
CA ALA A 61 4.62 66.53 92.34
C ALA A 61 4.78 67.78 91.44
N SER A 62 3.98 67.87 90.38
CA SER A 62 3.89 69.03 89.49
C SER A 62 2.43 69.45 89.29
N GLY A 63 1.75 69.79 90.38
CA GLY A 63 0.34 70.21 90.40
C GLY A 63 -0.48 69.55 91.51
N ASN A 64 -1.80 69.69 91.45
CA ASN A 64 -2.73 69.18 92.48
C ASN A 64 -3.07 67.69 92.33
N SER A 65 -2.60 67.03 91.26
CA SER A 65 -2.79 65.60 90.99
C SER A 65 -1.58 64.99 90.30
N ILE A 66 -1.20 63.78 90.68
CA ILE A 66 -0.15 62.98 90.03
C ILE A 66 -0.75 61.65 89.60
N THR A 67 -0.54 61.28 88.34
CA THR A 67 -0.96 59.97 87.83
C THR A 67 0.25 59.05 87.66
N PHE A 68 0.17 57.86 88.24
CA PHE A 68 1.08 56.74 88.05
C PHE A 68 0.42 55.77 87.09
N ASN A 69 1.01 55.56 85.91
CA ASN A 69 0.47 54.69 84.88
C ASN A 69 1.23 53.37 84.85
N SER A 70 0.60 52.34 84.28
CA SER A 70 1.22 51.03 84.04
C SER A 70 1.76 50.36 85.30
N LEU A 71 1.05 50.54 86.41
CA LEU A 71 1.29 49.81 87.64
C LEU A 71 0.67 48.41 87.54
N ARG A 72 1.28 47.45 88.22
CA ARG A 72 0.71 46.10 88.39
C ARG A 72 1.15 45.48 89.70
N PHE A 73 0.37 44.55 90.23
CA PHE A 73 0.75 43.78 91.41
C PHE A 73 1.62 42.58 91.01
N ALA A 74 2.72 42.35 91.71
CA ALA A 74 3.60 41.20 91.45
C ALA A 74 3.21 39.96 92.24
N ASP A 75 2.29 40.06 93.21
CA ASP A 75 1.76 38.96 93.99
C ASP A 75 0.25 39.16 94.19
N ALA A 76 -0.48 38.06 94.33
CA ALA A 76 -1.92 38.07 94.62
C ALA A 76 -2.18 38.35 96.10
N GLY A 77 -3.39 38.81 96.41
CA GLY A 77 -3.83 39.04 97.78
C GLY A 77 -5.24 39.61 97.85
N SER A 78 -5.89 39.42 98.99
CA SER A 78 -7.16 40.06 99.31
C SER A 78 -6.92 41.32 100.16
N ASP A 79 -7.82 42.30 100.04
CA ASP A 79 -7.78 43.55 100.83
C ASP A 79 -6.51 44.40 100.62
N LEU A 80 -5.91 44.34 99.42
CA LEU A 80 -4.73 45.11 99.06
C LEU A 80 -5.05 46.59 98.96
N LYS A 81 -4.16 47.43 99.51
CA LYS A 81 -4.27 48.89 99.46
C LYS A 81 -2.97 49.49 98.95
N ILE A 82 -3.11 50.48 98.06
CA ILE A 82 -1.99 51.29 97.61
C ILE A 82 -1.88 52.49 98.54
N THR A 83 -0.73 52.62 99.16
CA THR A 83 -0.39 53.72 100.05
C THR A 83 0.43 54.73 99.26
N ALA A 84 -0.01 55.99 99.22
CA ALA A 84 0.79 57.09 98.73
C ALA A 84 1.37 57.87 99.92
N THR A 85 2.65 58.20 99.89
CA THR A 85 3.32 58.99 100.92
C THR A 85 4.10 60.14 100.31
N SER A 86 4.02 61.33 100.92
CA SER A 86 4.78 62.52 100.49
C SER A 86 4.92 63.52 101.63
N GLY A 87 6.16 63.89 102.00
CA GLY A 87 6.42 64.99 102.94
C GLY A 87 5.72 64.90 104.30
N GLY A 88 5.44 63.70 104.80
CA GLY A 88 4.73 63.46 106.07
C GLY A 88 3.23 63.23 105.95
N ALA A 89 2.63 63.44 104.77
CA ALA A 89 1.26 63.06 104.46
C ALA A 89 1.19 61.62 103.90
N SER A 90 0.12 60.89 104.23
CA SER A 90 -0.20 59.59 103.67
C SER A 90 -1.65 59.49 103.23
N GLY A 91 -1.92 58.62 102.26
CA GLY A 91 -3.25 58.32 101.75
C GLY A 91 -3.35 56.86 101.31
N TYR A 92 -4.55 56.29 101.38
CA TYR A 92 -4.80 54.90 101.01
C TYR A 92 -5.85 54.81 99.92
N SER A 93 -5.68 53.86 99.00
CA SER A 93 -6.76 53.47 98.11
C SER A 93 -7.85 52.69 98.85
N GLN A 94 -8.99 52.53 98.18
CA GLN A 94 -9.92 51.45 98.51
C GLN A 94 -9.23 50.08 98.44
N SER A 95 -9.75 49.14 99.20
CA SER A 95 -9.33 47.74 99.22
C SER A 95 -9.65 47.05 97.90
N ILE A 96 -8.70 46.25 97.39
CA ILE A 96 -8.85 45.50 96.15
C ILE A 96 -8.39 44.05 96.37
N SER A 97 -9.03 43.12 95.69
CA SER A 97 -8.60 41.72 95.67
C SER A 97 -8.00 41.40 94.32
N ILE A 98 -6.78 40.89 94.33
CA ILE A 98 -6.04 40.50 93.13
C ILE A 98 -5.86 38.99 93.15
N VAL A 99 -6.34 38.34 92.10
CA VAL A 99 -6.11 36.92 91.88
C VAL A 99 -4.81 36.76 91.10
N LYS A 100 -4.08 35.71 91.42
CA LYS A 100 -2.89 35.29 90.68
C LYS A 100 -3.36 34.87 89.29
N ALA A 101 -2.70 35.33 88.24
CA ALA A 101 -2.97 34.89 86.86
C ALA A 101 -1.72 34.35 86.17
N VAL A 102 -1.91 33.35 85.30
CA VAL A 102 -0.86 32.88 84.40
C VAL A 102 -0.52 34.00 83.41
N LEU A 103 0.76 34.33 83.26
CA LEU A 103 1.19 35.34 82.29
C LEU A 103 1.42 34.75 80.91
N ASN A 104 2.11 33.61 80.84
CA ASN A 104 2.53 33.01 79.57
C ASN A 104 2.37 31.49 79.58
N ILE A 105 1.95 30.95 78.43
CA ILE A 105 1.94 29.52 78.13
C ILE A 105 3.07 29.28 77.14
N THR A 106 3.90 28.27 77.35
CA THR A 106 4.82 27.79 76.33
C THR A 106 4.48 26.37 75.97
N LEU A 107 4.34 26.12 74.67
CA LEU A 107 4.06 24.80 74.11
C LEU A 107 5.35 24.18 73.61
N VAL A 108 5.60 22.92 73.97
CA VAL A 108 6.75 22.15 73.48
C VAL A 108 6.29 20.77 73.06
N LEU A 109 6.50 20.43 71.79
CA LEU A 109 6.28 19.07 71.28
C LEU A 109 7.54 18.22 71.43
N ASN A 110 7.35 16.92 71.66
CA ASN A 110 8.45 15.97 71.82
C ASN A 110 9.08 15.50 70.49
N SER A 111 8.61 16.00 69.34
CA SER A 111 9.11 15.63 68.03
C SER A 111 8.92 16.76 67.01
N ASP A 112 9.91 16.95 66.15
CA ASP A 112 9.86 17.92 65.05
C ASP A 112 9.17 17.37 63.79
N VAL A 113 8.96 16.05 63.72
CA VAL A 113 8.32 15.38 62.57
C VAL A 113 7.05 14.68 63.05
N LEU A 114 5.92 15.27 62.66
CA LEU A 114 4.61 14.77 63.04
C LEU A 114 3.99 13.97 61.89
N PHE A 115 3.29 12.90 62.24
CA PHE A 115 2.56 12.01 61.35
C PHE A 115 1.14 11.88 61.88
N VAL A 116 0.19 11.81 60.95
CA VAL A 116 -1.22 11.58 61.29
C VAL A 116 -1.40 10.23 62.01
N LYS A 117 -2.37 10.14 62.93
CA LYS A 117 -2.67 8.95 63.77
C LYS A 117 -1.53 8.44 64.65
N LYS A 118 -0.44 9.22 64.84
CA LYS A 118 0.57 8.95 65.87
C LYS A 118 0.29 9.71 67.15
N ASP A 119 0.59 9.05 68.26
CA ASP A 119 0.62 9.67 69.57
C ASP A 119 1.89 10.51 69.78
N TYR A 120 1.69 11.77 70.13
CA TYR A 120 2.71 12.73 70.53
C TYR A 120 2.47 13.23 71.94
N TYR A 121 3.49 13.85 72.52
CA TYR A 121 3.43 14.42 73.85
C TYR A 121 3.65 15.93 73.77
N LEU A 122 2.59 16.69 74.04
CA LEU A 122 2.59 18.15 74.10
C LEU A 122 2.78 18.59 75.55
N THR A 123 3.87 19.28 75.82
CA THR A 123 4.19 19.81 77.16
C THR A 123 3.78 21.27 77.25
N PHE A 124 2.98 21.58 78.26
CA PHE A 124 2.58 22.92 78.65
C PHE A 124 3.51 23.41 79.76
N LEU A 125 4.12 24.57 79.58
CA LEU A 125 4.87 25.28 80.61
C LEU A 125 4.17 26.60 80.92
N LEU A 126 3.53 26.66 82.09
CA LEU A 126 2.84 27.85 82.58
C LEU A 126 3.80 28.67 83.44
N THR A 127 3.94 29.97 83.14
CA THR A 127 4.79 30.87 83.92
C THR A 127 4.03 32.09 84.42
N ASP A 128 4.42 32.55 85.61
CA ASP A 128 3.93 33.77 86.21
C ASP A 128 4.64 35.02 85.64
N GLN A 129 4.24 36.18 86.11
CA GLN A 129 4.84 37.48 85.82
C GLN A 129 6.31 37.67 86.23
N ASN A 130 6.89 36.70 86.93
CA ASN A 130 8.30 36.65 87.31
C ASN A 130 9.08 35.59 86.51
N SER A 131 8.46 35.01 85.47
CA SER A 131 9.00 33.89 84.70
C SER A 131 9.28 32.65 85.55
N LYS A 132 8.61 32.52 86.70
CA LYS A 132 8.66 31.31 87.53
C LYS A 132 7.56 30.36 87.09
N ASN A 133 7.80 29.06 87.25
CA ASN A 133 6.79 28.05 87.01
C ASN A 133 5.56 28.34 87.87
N TRP A 134 4.39 28.26 87.25
CA TRP A 134 3.11 28.35 87.91
C TRP A 134 2.98 27.21 88.93
N ASN A 135 2.56 27.49 90.16
CA ASN A 135 2.50 26.49 91.24
C ASN A 135 1.07 26.20 91.70
N ASP A 136 0.08 26.79 91.05
CA ASP A 136 -1.34 26.62 91.34
C ASP A 136 -2.01 25.82 90.20
N GLU A 137 -3.17 25.20 90.44
CA GLU A 137 -3.89 24.48 89.37
C GLU A 137 -4.54 25.47 88.41
N GLU A 138 -4.29 25.33 87.11
CA GLU A 138 -4.89 26.15 86.07
C GLU A 138 -5.63 25.30 85.03
N LYS A 139 -6.75 25.80 84.50
CA LYS A 139 -7.45 25.15 83.39
C LYS A 139 -6.93 25.68 82.06
N VAL A 140 -6.29 24.79 81.30
CA VAL A 140 -5.82 25.08 79.94
C VAL A 140 -6.80 24.44 78.95
N GLU A 141 -7.39 25.26 78.10
CA GLU A 141 -8.16 24.84 76.93
C GLU A 141 -7.22 24.67 75.74
N LEU A 142 -7.18 23.46 75.19
CA LEU A 142 -6.41 23.11 74.00
C LEU A 142 -7.37 22.88 72.84
N VAL A 143 -7.19 23.67 71.79
CA VAL A 143 -7.98 23.63 70.55
C VAL A 143 -7.02 23.35 69.39
N TYR A 144 -7.30 22.28 68.65
CA TYR A 144 -6.70 22.03 67.35
C TYR A 144 -7.73 21.30 66.45
N PRO A 145 -7.54 21.23 65.13
CA PRO A 145 -8.59 20.73 64.25
C PRO A 145 -9.11 19.34 64.64
N GLU A 146 -10.42 19.28 64.85
CA GLU A 146 -11.20 18.10 65.31
C GLU A 146 -10.98 17.66 66.77
N PHE A 147 -10.33 18.48 67.60
CA PHE A 147 -10.13 18.17 69.02
C PHE A 147 -10.17 19.43 69.88
N ASP A 148 -11.18 19.47 70.75
CA ASP A 148 -11.32 20.47 71.80
C ASP A 148 -11.26 19.75 73.16
N SER A 149 -10.33 20.17 74.00
CA SER A 149 -10.14 19.55 75.32
C SER A 149 -9.74 20.58 76.37
N THR A 150 -10.09 20.30 77.61
CA THR A 150 -9.70 21.14 78.75
C THR A 150 -8.96 20.28 79.76
N PHE A 151 -7.76 20.72 80.14
CA PHE A 151 -6.91 20.03 81.10
C PHE A 151 -6.66 20.91 82.32
N THR A 152 -6.49 20.29 83.49
CA THR A 152 -5.96 20.98 84.68
C THR A 152 -4.44 20.77 84.72
N VAL A 153 -3.68 21.86 84.73
CA VAL A 153 -2.21 21.88 84.67
C VAL A 153 -1.65 22.51 85.94
N LEU A 154 -0.66 21.87 86.56
CA LEU A 154 0.07 22.38 87.72
C LEU A 154 1.51 22.74 87.30
N GLY A 155 1.69 23.94 86.76
CA GLY A 155 2.98 24.44 86.29
C GLY A 155 3.48 23.82 85.00
N VAL A 156 3.80 22.53 85.03
CA VAL A 156 4.22 21.74 83.87
C VAL A 156 3.33 20.52 83.75
N SER A 157 2.76 20.30 82.59
CA SER A 157 1.99 19.07 82.29
C SER A 157 2.28 18.61 80.88
N THR A 158 2.35 17.30 80.69
CA THR A 158 2.52 16.68 79.39
C THR A 158 1.24 15.94 79.04
N GLN A 159 0.61 16.31 77.93
CA GLN A 159 -0.60 15.67 77.43
C GLN A 159 -0.29 14.86 76.18
N LYS A 160 -0.96 13.72 76.08
CA LYS A 160 -0.91 12.87 74.90
C LYS A 160 -1.87 13.45 73.85
N VAL A 161 -1.36 13.76 72.67
CA VAL A 161 -2.12 14.33 71.55
C VAL A 161 -1.89 13.51 70.28
N TYR A 162 -2.87 13.47 69.39
CA TYR A 162 -2.71 12.89 68.06
C TYR A 162 -3.48 13.73 67.05
N PHE A 163 -3.06 13.67 65.79
CA PHE A 163 -3.62 14.48 64.70
C PHE A 163 -4.38 13.59 63.71
N ASN A 164 -5.56 14.04 63.28
CA ASN A 164 -6.40 13.34 62.29
C ASN A 164 -6.24 13.87 60.87
N VAL A 165 -5.68 15.08 60.73
CA VAL A 165 -5.57 15.79 59.45
C VAL A 165 -4.10 16.10 59.20
N THR A 166 -3.68 15.99 57.94
CA THR A 166 -2.31 16.29 57.49
C THR A 166 -2.16 17.77 57.09
N GLY A 167 -0.94 18.21 56.79
CA GLY A 167 -0.63 19.58 56.40
C GLY A 167 -0.35 20.51 57.58
N SER A 168 -0.44 21.82 57.33
CA SER A 168 -0.18 22.83 58.35
C SER A 168 -1.36 22.91 59.32
N GLN A 169 -1.09 22.67 60.60
CA GLN A 169 -2.08 22.71 61.67
C GLN A 169 -1.69 23.77 62.68
N LEU A 170 -2.70 24.45 63.24
CA LEU A 170 -2.52 25.47 64.27
C LEU A 170 -3.04 24.92 65.60
N ILE A 171 -2.15 24.74 66.57
CA ILE A 171 -2.51 24.37 67.94
C ILE A 171 -2.68 25.66 68.74
N LYS A 172 -3.81 25.83 69.40
CA LYS A 172 -4.07 26.95 70.31
C LYS A 172 -4.23 26.43 71.72
N ALA A 173 -3.46 26.97 72.65
CA ALA A 173 -3.67 26.78 74.08
C ALA A 173 -4.08 28.10 74.70
N SER A 174 -5.09 28.07 75.57
CA SER A 174 -5.54 29.27 76.29
C SER A 174 -5.92 28.96 77.74
N THR A 175 -5.73 29.92 78.64
CA THR A 175 -6.25 29.87 80.01
C THR A 175 -7.42 30.82 80.18
N LYS A 176 -8.18 30.63 81.26
CA LYS A 176 -9.28 31.53 81.62
C LYS A 176 -8.83 32.98 81.85
N ASP A 177 -7.60 33.16 82.32
CA ASP A 177 -7.02 34.48 82.63
C ASP A 177 -6.45 35.20 81.40
N GLY A 178 -6.68 34.66 80.20
CA GLY A 178 -6.37 35.32 78.93
C GLY A 178 -4.97 35.06 78.39
N ALA A 179 -4.13 34.28 79.09
CA ALA A 179 -2.88 33.78 78.50
C ALA A 179 -3.23 32.85 77.34
N ASN A 180 -2.60 33.07 76.19
CA ASN A 180 -2.75 32.22 75.01
C ASN A 180 -1.40 32.00 74.35
N GLU A 181 -1.24 30.85 73.72
CA GLU A 181 -0.08 30.51 72.90
C GLU A 181 -0.56 29.74 71.68
N GLU A 182 0.02 30.05 70.53
CA GLU A 182 -0.26 29.38 69.27
C GLU A 182 1.00 28.72 68.72
N MET A 183 0.90 27.47 68.30
CA MET A 183 1.99 26.72 67.68
C MET A 183 1.57 26.23 66.29
N ASN A 184 2.29 26.67 65.26
CA ASN A 184 2.15 26.13 63.91
C ASN A 184 2.99 24.87 63.77
N ILE A 185 2.36 23.79 63.32
CA ILE A 185 3.01 22.51 63.09
C ILE A 185 2.71 21.99 61.68
N ILE A 186 3.51 21.04 61.21
CA ILE A 186 3.28 20.35 59.94
C ILE A 186 3.13 18.86 60.24
N VAL A 187 1.94 18.33 59.93
CA VAL A 187 1.62 16.91 60.09
C VAL A 187 1.74 16.22 58.73
N SER A 188 2.72 15.33 58.60
CA SER A 188 2.97 14.55 57.39
C SER A 188 1.99 13.39 57.24
N GLN A 189 1.76 12.97 55.99
CA GLN A 189 1.09 11.71 55.67
C GLN A 189 1.97 10.51 56.08
N LEU A 190 1.34 9.37 56.30
CA LEU A 190 2.03 8.09 56.47
C LEU A 190 2.68 7.66 55.16
N ILE A 191 3.80 6.94 55.24
CA ILE A 191 4.54 6.46 54.07
C ILE A 191 4.22 4.98 53.89
N ILE A 192 4.02 4.50 52.66
CA ILE A 192 3.87 3.07 52.38
C ILE A 192 5.19 2.57 51.79
N ASP A 193 5.82 1.60 52.45
CA ASP A 193 7.03 0.92 51.98
C ASP A 193 6.65 -0.43 51.36
N ILE A 194 6.89 -0.57 50.05
CA ILE A 194 6.48 -1.74 49.28
C ILE A 194 7.69 -2.65 49.10
N ASN A 195 7.60 -3.86 49.63
CA ASN A 195 8.62 -4.89 49.43
C ASN A 195 8.21 -5.76 48.24
N THR A 196 8.51 -5.31 47.02
CA THR A 196 8.27 -6.14 45.83
C THR A 196 9.37 -7.18 45.64
N GLY A 197 8.95 -8.42 45.33
CA GLY A 197 9.87 -9.47 44.90
C GLY A 197 10.60 -9.06 43.61
N ARG A 198 11.88 -9.47 43.49
CA ARG A 198 12.87 -8.93 42.53
C ARG A 198 12.69 -9.27 41.04
N ASN A 199 11.59 -9.88 40.60
CA ASN A 199 11.50 -10.32 39.22
C ASN A 199 10.92 -9.20 38.35
N ALA A 200 11.72 -8.70 37.40
CA ALA A 200 11.26 -7.69 36.44
C ALA A 200 10.28 -8.27 35.39
N THR A 201 10.19 -9.60 35.27
CA THR A 201 9.31 -10.27 34.31
C THR A 201 8.68 -11.52 34.94
N TYR A 202 7.38 -11.71 34.71
CA TYR A 202 6.60 -12.85 35.17
C TYR A 202 5.86 -13.51 34.01
N LEU A 203 5.56 -14.81 34.14
CA LEU A 203 4.52 -15.46 33.34
C LEU A 203 3.18 -15.25 34.03
N SER A 204 2.08 -15.21 33.28
CA SER A 204 0.72 -15.10 33.84
C SER A 204 0.29 -16.34 34.65
N SER A 205 1.03 -17.44 34.52
CA SER A 205 0.93 -18.63 35.39
C SER A 205 1.64 -18.48 36.73
N ASP A 206 2.51 -17.48 36.90
CA ASP A 206 3.33 -17.34 38.10
C ASP A 206 2.51 -16.78 39.26
N ILE A 207 2.54 -17.50 40.38
CA ILE A 207 1.92 -17.05 41.63
C ILE A 207 2.76 -15.94 42.25
N GLN A 208 2.11 -14.80 42.49
CA GLN A 208 2.68 -13.59 43.02
C GLN A 208 2.38 -13.40 44.51
N LYS A 209 3.24 -12.59 45.13
CA LYS A 209 3.07 -12.08 46.49
C LYS A 209 3.44 -10.61 46.52
N LEU A 210 2.60 -9.79 47.15
CA LEU A 210 2.83 -8.37 47.37
C LEU A 210 2.76 -8.13 48.88
N GLU A 211 3.88 -7.66 49.45
CA GLU A 211 3.96 -7.30 50.85
C GLU A 211 4.33 -5.82 50.97
N PHE A 212 3.62 -5.08 51.82
CA PHE A 212 3.94 -3.69 52.09
C PHE A 212 3.63 -3.32 53.54
N LYS A 213 4.29 -2.26 54.02
CA LYS A 213 4.19 -1.76 55.39
C LYS A 213 3.80 -0.30 55.38
N VAL A 214 2.91 0.09 56.30
CA VAL A 214 2.62 1.49 56.59
C VAL A 214 3.63 1.96 57.63
N LEU A 215 4.44 2.96 57.26
CA LEU A 215 5.48 3.56 58.07
C LEU A 215 5.00 4.89 58.66
N ASN A 216 5.33 5.05 59.94
CA ASN A 216 5.10 6.24 60.73
C ASN A 216 6.46 6.85 61.11
N GLY A 217 7.11 7.45 60.11
CA GLY A 217 8.52 7.81 60.16
C GLY A 217 9.40 6.61 59.78
N PRO A 218 10.47 6.31 60.54
CA PRO A 218 11.33 5.16 60.24
C PRO A 218 10.73 3.82 60.68
N ASP A 219 9.68 3.84 61.51
CA ASP A 219 9.11 2.66 62.14
C ASP A 219 7.78 2.25 61.49
N THR A 220 7.47 0.95 61.49
CA THR A 220 6.16 0.43 61.06
C THR A 220 5.06 0.82 62.05
N ASP A 221 3.93 1.29 61.56
CA ASP A 221 2.76 1.62 62.38
C ASP A 221 1.98 0.35 62.76
N THR A 222 2.37 -0.26 63.87
CA THR A 222 1.73 -1.49 64.37
C THR A 222 0.45 -1.23 65.17
N ALA A 223 0.13 0.03 65.49
CA ALA A 223 -0.95 0.39 66.40
C ALA A 223 -2.30 0.59 65.70
N ASN A 224 -2.29 0.93 64.42
CA ASN A 224 -3.48 1.31 63.66
C ASN A 224 -3.81 0.32 62.53
N ILE A 225 -5.11 0.21 62.22
CA ILE A 225 -5.62 -0.57 61.10
C ILE A 225 -6.10 0.39 60.01
N TYR A 226 -5.60 0.21 58.79
CA TYR A 226 -5.91 1.02 57.63
C TYR A 226 -6.57 0.17 56.54
N ASP A 227 -7.60 0.71 55.90
CA ASP A 227 -8.15 0.15 54.66
C ASP A 227 -7.24 0.57 53.50
N MET A 228 -6.62 -0.41 52.86
CA MET A 228 -5.64 -0.22 51.78
C MET A 228 -6.27 -0.60 50.45
N ASN A 229 -6.42 0.37 49.55
CA ASN A 229 -6.87 0.15 48.19
C ASN A 229 -5.65 -0.18 47.32
N ILE A 230 -5.60 -1.41 46.80
CA ILE A 230 -4.52 -1.91 45.96
C ILE A 230 -5.06 -2.04 44.54
N THR A 231 -4.51 -1.27 43.61
CA THR A 231 -4.92 -1.25 42.20
C THR A 231 -3.76 -1.71 41.33
N LEU A 232 -3.99 -2.67 40.44
CA LEU A 232 -3.05 -3.03 39.38
C LEU A 232 -3.21 -2.02 38.24
N SER A 233 -2.11 -1.39 37.81
CA SER A 233 -2.13 -0.36 36.78
C SER A 233 -1.18 -0.71 35.65
N CYS A 234 -1.66 -0.58 34.42
CA CYS A 234 -0.88 -0.77 33.20
C CYS A 234 -0.11 0.50 32.82
N THR A 235 1.15 0.36 32.40
CA THR A 235 1.91 1.40 31.70
C THR A 235 2.15 1.00 30.26
N GLY A 236 1.42 1.59 29.30
CA GLY A 236 1.60 1.34 27.87
C GLY A 236 0.51 0.46 27.28
N THR A 237 0.90 -0.53 26.47
CA THR A 237 -0.04 -1.42 25.76
C THR A 237 -0.20 -2.72 26.53
N CYS A 238 -1.30 -2.88 27.25
CA CYS A 238 -1.67 -4.11 27.93
C CYS A 238 -2.91 -4.75 27.28
N SER A 239 -3.08 -6.06 27.45
CA SER A 239 -4.33 -6.75 27.10
C SER A 239 -5.46 -6.38 28.07
N GLY A 240 -5.13 -6.10 29.32
CA GLY A 240 -6.00 -5.60 30.38
C GLY A 240 -5.18 -5.21 31.61
N ASP A 241 -5.83 -5.01 32.74
CA ASP A 241 -5.24 -4.70 34.05
C ASP A 241 -5.73 -5.67 35.13
N TYR A 242 -5.81 -6.94 34.77
CA TYR A 242 -6.52 -7.95 35.55
C TYR A 242 -5.60 -8.92 36.30
N PHE A 243 -5.97 -9.23 37.54
CA PHE A 243 -5.43 -10.32 38.33
C PHE A 243 -6.56 -11.15 38.96
N ILE A 244 -6.23 -12.37 39.37
CA ILE A 244 -7.14 -13.30 40.05
C ILE A 244 -6.41 -14.00 41.20
N PHE A 245 -7.14 -14.35 42.25
CA PHE A 245 -6.62 -15.17 43.35
C PHE A 245 -6.67 -16.67 43.02
N THR A 246 -5.86 -17.44 43.73
CA THR A 246 -5.82 -18.90 43.57
C THR A 246 -7.18 -19.50 43.90
N GLY A 247 -7.76 -20.22 42.93
CA GLY A 247 -9.10 -20.82 43.02
C GLY A 247 -10.21 -20.00 42.36
N GLU A 248 -9.92 -18.75 41.96
CA GLU A 248 -10.85 -17.93 41.17
C GLU A 248 -10.78 -18.26 39.66
N THR A 249 -11.86 -17.96 38.94
CA THR A 249 -11.97 -18.11 37.50
C THR A 249 -11.67 -16.80 36.77
N VAL A 250 -11.53 -16.82 35.44
CA VAL A 250 -11.26 -15.61 34.64
C VAL A 250 -12.41 -14.60 34.73
N GLU A 251 -13.62 -15.09 34.99
CA GLU A 251 -14.84 -14.32 35.20
C GLU A 251 -14.80 -13.52 36.50
N ASP A 252 -13.97 -13.92 37.46
CA ASP A 252 -13.76 -13.26 38.75
C ASP A 252 -12.62 -12.23 38.69
N LYS A 253 -12.15 -11.88 37.49
CA LYS A 253 -11.01 -10.97 37.30
C LYS A 253 -11.23 -9.61 37.97
N LYS A 254 -10.20 -9.15 38.68
CA LYS A 254 -10.19 -7.88 39.42
C LYS A 254 -9.05 -7.01 38.92
N ASN A 255 -9.24 -5.70 38.97
CA ASN A 255 -8.17 -4.72 38.81
C ASN A 255 -7.88 -3.95 40.11
N PHE A 256 -8.73 -4.10 41.14
CA PHE A 256 -8.49 -3.58 42.47
C PHE A 256 -8.94 -4.55 43.57
N VAL A 257 -8.33 -4.42 44.75
CA VAL A 257 -8.74 -5.09 45.98
C VAL A 257 -8.52 -4.17 47.18
N THR A 258 -9.43 -4.21 48.14
CA THR A 258 -9.27 -3.52 49.42
C THR A 258 -8.89 -4.52 50.50
N ASN A 259 -7.78 -4.31 51.18
CA ASN A 259 -7.31 -5.14 52.30
C ASN A 259 -7.01 -4.28 53.52
N LYS A 260 -7.15 -4.85 54.71
CA LYS A 260 -6.82 -4.18 55.97
C LYS A 260 -5.41 -4.50 56.41
N THR A 261 -4.70 -3.52 56.98
CA THR A 261 -3.41 -3.79 57.64
C THR A 261 -3.60 -4.66 58.87
N GLU A 262 -2.69 -5.61 59.09
CA GLU A 262 -2.52 -6.34 60.33
C GLU A 262 -1.15 -5.98 60.91
N TYR A 263 -1.14 -5.27 62.04
CA TYR A 263 0.09 -4.69 62.62
C TYR A 263 0.88 -3.81 61.64
N GLY A 264 0.18 -3.00 60.84
CA GLY A 264 0.81 -2.11 59.86
C GLY A 264 1.31 -2.80 58.59
N GLU A 265 1.13 -4.11 58.45
CA GLU A 265 1.53 -4.87 57.27
C GLU A 265 0.30 -5.35 56.49
N VAL A 266 0.41 -5.40 55.17
CA VAL A 266 -0.54 -6.12 54.31
C VAL A 266 0.25 -7.12 53.48
N LYS A 267 -0.29 -8.34 53.40
CA LYS A 267 0.24 -9.40 52.55
C LYS A 267 -0.85 -9.86 51.59
N LEU A 268 -0.66 -9.58 50.32
CA LEU A 268 -1.46 -10.16 49.24
C LEU A 268 -0.71 -11.41 48.76
N THR A 269 -1.23 -12.59 49.05
CA THR A 269 -0.63 -13.85 48.62
C THR A 269 -1.51 -14.57 47.61
N ASP A 270 -0.88 -15.46 46.86
CA ASP A 270 -1.57 -16.48 46.07
C ASP A 270 -2.46 -15.89 44.97
N PHE A 271 -2.01 -14.82 44.32
CA PHE A 271 -2.68 -14.24 43.14
C PHE A 271 -1.79 -14.35 41.91
N ARG A 272 -2.36 -14.23 40.72
CA ARG A 272 -1.62 -14.17 39.45
C ARG A 272 -2.22 -13.07 38.57
N ILE A 273 -1.35 -12.43 37.80
CA ILE A 273 -1.75 -11.39 36.84
C ILE A 273 -1.99 -12.09 35.51
N ILE A 274 -3.24 -12.05 35.03
CA ILE A 274 -3.65 -12.77 33.83
C ILE A 274 -3.56 -11.93 32.56
N SER A 275 -3.39 -10.61 32.70
CA SER A 275 -3.14 -9.71 31.58
C SER A 275 -1.66 -9.61 31.24
N SER A 276 -1.38 -9.46 29.95
CA SER A 276 -0.07 -9.13 29.41
C SER A 276 0.18 -7.64 29.39
N GLY A 277 1.44 -7.26 29.60
CA GLY A 277 1.91 -5.90 29.47
C GLY A 277 2.90 -5.54 30.57
N THR A 278 3.06 -4.25 30.78
CA THR A 278 3.94 -3.69 31.80
C THR A 278 3.08 -3.04 32.87
N PHE A 279 3.32 -3.41 34.14
CA PHE A 279 2.43 -3.09 35.25
C PHE A 279 3.17 -2.54 36.47
N PHE A 280 2.43 -1.89 37.35
CA PHE A 280 2.81 -1.58 38.73
C PHE A 280 1.57 -1.63 39.62
N PHE A 281 1.77 -1.81 40.93
CA PHE A 281 0.72 -1.66 41.93
C PHE A 281 0.69 -0.24 42.46
N MET A 282 -0.49 0.37 42.46
CA MET A 282 -0.79 1.61 43.15
C MET A 282 -1.50 1.28 44.46
N ILE A 283 -0.99 1.80 45.57
CA ILE A 283 -1.51 1.54 46.90
C ILE A 283 -1.92 2.86 47.56
N GLU A 284 -3.17 2.95 47.98
CA GLU A 284 -3.77 4.16 48.57
C GLU A 284 -4.44 3.85 49.91
N CYS A 285 -4.39 4.82 50.83
CA CYS A 285 -5.11 4.82 52.09
C CYS A 285 -5.46 6.27 52.48
N ASP A 286 -6.53 6.51 53.23
CA ASP A 286 -7.04 7.86 53.57
C ASP A 286 -5.99 8.80 54.20
N TYR A 287 -4.98 8.24 54.86
CA TYR A 287 -3.98 8.97 55.64
C TYR A 287 -2.54 8.78 55.12
N CYS A 288 -2.39 8.02 54.03
CA CYS A 288 -1.11 7.65 53.46
C CYS A 288 -0.79 8.51 52.23
N GLN A 289 0.49 8.67 51.94
CA GLN A 289 0.94 9.06 50.62
C GLN A 289 0.73 7.85 49.67
N THR A 290 0.15 8.09 48.49
CA THR A 290 0.04 7.05 47.44
C THR A 290 1.43 6.50 47.14
N ALA A 291 1.55 5.18 47.16
CA ALA A 291 2.79 4.49 46.82
C ALA A 291 2.64 3.62 45.58
N PHE A 292 3.76 3.43 44.90
CA PHE A 292 3.85 2.69 43.65
C PHE A 292 4.90 1.60 43.80
N SER A 293 4.58 0.38 43.37
CA SER A 293 5.59 -0.67 43.26
C SER A 293 6.62 -0.34 42.17
N GLU A 294 7.69 -1.13 42.12
CA GLU A 294 8.51 -1.20 40.91
C GLU A 294 7.66 -1.67 39.72
N ILE A 295 8.06 -1.24 38.52
CA ILE A 295 7.44 -1.63 37.26
C ILE A 295 7.94 -3.03 36.89
N PHE A 296 7.03 -3.90 36.44
CA PHE A 296 7.34 -5.26 36.00
C PHE A 296 6.53 -5.66 34.78
N ASP A 297 7.04 -6.61 34.00
CA ASP A 297 6.38 -7.15 32.82
C ASP A 297 5.68 -8.49 33.13
N VAL A 298 4.53 -8.72 32.53
CA VAL A 298 3.81 -10.01 32.61
C VAL A 298 3.59 -10.55 31.21
N LEU A 299 4.08 -11.76 30.93
CA LEU A 299 3.83 -12.52 29.72
C LEU A 299 2.54 -13.33 29.86
N ASN A 300 1.54 -12.99 29.05
CA ASN A 300 0.25 -13.69 29.06
C ASN A 300 0.39 -15.01 28.31
N LYS A 301 -0.40 -16.00 28.71
CA LYS A 301 -0.55 -17.24 27.96
C LYS A 301 -1.60 -17.05 26.87
N LEU A 302 -1.25 -17.34 25.62
CA LEU A 302 -2.25 -17.41 24.55
C LEU A 302 -3.30 -18.48 24.92
N GLU A 303 -4.57 -18.18 24.75
CA GLU A 303 -5.68 -19.11 25.02
C GLU A 303 -6.32 -19.61 23.73
N SER A 304 -6.62 -18.70 22.79
CA SER A 304 -7.30 -19.06 21.56
C SER A 304 -6.91 -18.18 20.36
N ILE A 305 -7.11 -18.75 19.16
CA ILE A 305 -6.94 -18.08 17.88
C ILE A 305 -8.30 -18.13 17.19
N LYS A 306 -8.85 -16.96 16.85
CA LYS A 306 -10.09 -16.83 16.11
C LYS A 306 -9.78 -16.35 14.70
N ILE A 307 -10.23 -17.11 13.70
CA ILE A 307 -10.08 -16.78 12.29
C ILE A 307 -11.46 -16.46 11.74
N THR A 308 -11.62 -15.29 11.12
CA THR A 308 -12.89 -14.85 10.54
C THR A 308 -12.67 -14.41 9.09
N PRO A 309 -13.05 -15.21 8.10
CA PRO A 309 -13.05 -14.78 6.71
C PRO A 309 -14.14 -13.73 6.48
N SER A 310 -13.93 -12.83 5.51
CA SER A 310 -14.91 -11.79 5.15
C SER A 310 -16.12 -12.34 4.38
N ALA A 311 -16.07 -13.59 3.91
CA ALA A 311 -17.17 -14.30 3.27
C ALA A 311 -17.01 -15.81 3.46
N ASP A 312 -18.13 -16.52 3.61
CA ASP A 312 -18.16 -17.98 3.74
C ASP A 312 -18.03 -18.71 2.39
N VAL A 313 -18.28 -18.00 1.29
CA VAL A 313 -18.17 -18.51 -0.09
C VAL A 313 -17.38 -17.52 -0.94
N LYS A 314 -16.39 -18.00 -1.67
CA LYS A 314 -15.57 -17.17 -2.55
C LYS A 314 -15.14 -17.92 -3.81
N ALA A 315 -14.91 -17.21 -4.91
CA ALA A 315 -14.36 -17.84 -6.10
C ALA A 315 -12.85 -18.00 -6.02
N MET A 316 -12.31 -18.99 -6.71
CA MET A 316 -10.87 -19.24 -6.80
C MET A 316 -10.11 -18.01 -7.31
N PHE A 317 -8.89 -17.76 -6.82
CA PHE A 317 -8.08 -16.60 -7.22
C PHE A 317 -8.76 -15.24 -7.06
N VAL A 318 -9.84 -15.13 -6.27
CA VAL A 318 -10.42 -13.83 -5.91
C VAL A 318 -10.04 -13.52 -4.48
N ASP A 319 -9.47 -12.33 -4.28
CA ASP A 319 -9.04 -11.88 -2.95
C ASP A 319 -10.19 -11.88 -1.95
N LEU A 320 -9.87 -12.39 -0.77
CA LEU A 320 -10.67 -12.46 0.43
C LEU A 320 -9.87 -11.80 1.56
N SER A 321 -10.55 -11.00 2.38
CA SER A 321 -9.98 -10.53 3.64
C SER A 321 -10.18 -11.57 4.73
N VAL A 322 -9.12 -11.93 5.45
CA VAL A 322 -9.14 -12.85 6.59
C VAL A 322 -8.66 -12.11 7.84
N THR A 323 -9.51 -12.04 8.85
CA THR A 323 -9.15 -11.44 10.15
C THR A 323 -8.73 -12.54 11.11
N VAL A 324 -7.55 -12.40 11.70
CA VAL A 324 -7.02 -13.29 12.74
C VAL A 324 -6.94 -12.49 14.04
N GLU A 325 -7.62 -12.98 15.07
CA GLU A 325 -7.63 -12.40 16.41
C GLU A 325 -7.08 -13.43 17.41
N LEU A 326 -6.17 -12.99 18.26
CA LEU A 326 -5.49 -13.77 19.26
C LEU A 326 -6.01 -13.32 20.62
N TYR A 327 -6.47 -14.27 21.45
CA TYR A 327 -6.97 -13.99 22.78
C TYR A 327 -6.08 -14.64 23.83
N GLY A 328 -5.67 -13.85 24.82
CA GLY A 328 -4.94 -14.35 25.99
C GLY A 328 -5.88 -14.98 27.02
N GLU A 329 -5.33 -15.51 28.12
CA GLU A 329 -6.13 -16.18 29.15
C GLU A 329 -7.05 -15.24 29.95
N ASP A 330 -6.88 -13.93 29.80
CA ASP A 330 -7.78 -12.89 30.32
C ASP A 330 -8.99 -12.61 29.41
N LYS A 331 -9.10 -13.36 28.30
CA LYS A 331 -10.10 -13.24 27.23
C LYS A 331 -10.06 -11.92 26.47
N GLU A 332 -8.97 -11.16 26.60
CA GLU A 332 -8.73 -9.93 25.85
C GLU A 332 -7.76 -10.18 24.69
N LEU A 333 -7.60 -9.20 23.80
CA LEU A 333 -6.68 -9.31 22.66
C LEU A 333 -5.23 -9.44 23.14
N TYR A 334 -4.53 -10.46 22.66
CA TYR A 334 -3.14 -10.77 23.02
C TYR A 334 -2.16 -9.71 22.47
N LYS A 335 -1.63 -8.82 23.32
CA LYS A 335 -0.79 -7.67 22.91
C LYS A 335 0.71 -7.96 22.84
N GLN A 336 1.14 -9.20 23.01
CA GLN A 336 2.56 -9.55 22.99
C GLN A 336 3.00 -10.06 21.63
N LEU A 337 4.31 -9.91 21.39
CA LEU A 337 4.91 -10.43 20.19
C LEU A 337 4.81 -11.96 20.17
N ILE A 338 4.17 -12.49 19.14
CA ILE A 338 4.09 -13.94 18.90
C ILE A 338 4.21 -14.22 17.40
N GLU A 339 4.91 -15.31 17.08
CA GLU A 339 5.00 -15.88 15.75
C GLU A 339 4.12 -17.14 15.73
N LEU A 340 3.33 -17.28 14.67
CA LEU A 340 2.45 -18.41 14.44
C LEU A 340 2.79 -19.09 13.12
N GLU A 341 2.32 -20.31 12.94
CA GLU A 341 2.50 -21.09 11.71
C GLU A 341 1.14 -21.38 11.06
N ILE A 342 1.10 -21.39 9.72
CA ILE A 342 -0.03 -21.91 8.96
C ILE A 342 0.16 -23.42 8.79
N ASP A 343 -0.88 -24.22 9.02
CA ASP A 343 -0.84 -25.64 8.73
C ASP A 343 -1.04 -25.88 7.23
N ASP A 344 0.07 -25.88 6.49
CA ASP A 344 0.12 -26.00 5.02
C ASP A 344 -0.31 -27.40 4.51
N THR A 345 -0.66 -28.34 5.39
CA THR A 345 -1.05 -29.69 4.98
C THR A 345 -2.37 -29.76 4.21
N SER A 346 -3.17 -28.70 4.24
CA SER A 346 -4.49 -28.65 3.58
C SER A 346 -4.79 -27.38 2.80
N SER A 347 -4.09 -26.27 3.04
CA SER A 347 -4.50 -24.98 2.50
C SER A 347 -3.96 -24.74 1.09
N SER A 348 -4.87 -24.63 0.11
CA SER A 348 -4.57 -23.98 -1.17
C SER A 348 -4.53 -22.44 -1.08
N ALA A 349 -4.53 -21.92 0.15
CA ALA A 349 -4.55 -20.50 0.48
C ALA A 349 -3.19 -19.87 0.22
N VAL A 350 -3.19 -18.73 -0.46
CA VAL A 350 -2.01 -17.90 -0.71
C VAL A 350 -2.28 -16.52 -0.13
N GLY A 351 -1.24 -15.81 0.33
CA GLY A 351 -1.35 -14.45 0.87
C GLY A 351 -1.45 -14.36 2.40
N ILE A 352 -1.33 -15.49 3.11
CA ILE A 352 -1.20 -15.53 4.57
C ILE A 352 0.28 -15.74 4.92
N ASP A 353 1.05 -14.67 4.80
CA ASP A 353 2.49 -14.67 5.08
C ASP A 353 2.82 -13.81 6.30
N ASN A 354 3.99 -14.04 6.91
CA ASN A 354 4.50 -13.25 8.03
C ASN A 354 3.50 -13.22 9.20
N LEU A 355 3.20 -14.39 9.78
CA LEU A 355 2.28 -14.60 10.90
C LEU A 355 2.85 -14.11 12.25
N ARG A 356 3.44 -12.90 12.25
CA ARG A 356 3.94 -12.20 13.43
C ARG A 356 2.90 -11.16 13.88
N PHE A 357 2.52 -11.21 15.15
CA PHE A 357 1.48 -10.37 15.75
C PHE A 357 2.05 -9.59 16.93
N ASP A 358 1.68 -8.32 17.07
CA ASP A 358 2.06 -7.40 18.16
C ASP A 358 0.87 -6.67 18.80
N THR A 359 -0.32 -6.79 18.20
CA THR A 359 -1.55 -6.14 18.67
C THR A 359 -2.69 -7.14 18.91
N GLY A 360 -2.42 -8.43 18.73
CA GLY A 360 -3.39 -9.52 18.87
C GLY A 360 -4.43 -9.57 17.76
N LYS A 361 -4.34 -8.70 16.75
CA LYS A 361 -5.26 -8.67 15.63
C LYS A 361 -4.52 -8.33 14.35
N ARG A 362 -4.79 -9.08 13.29
CA ARG A 362 -4.28 -8.78 11.96
C ARG A 362 -5.30 -9.13 10.89
N VAL A 363 -5.30 -8.34 9.83
CA VAL A 363 -6.15 -8.55 8.66
C VAL A 363 -5.26 -8.83 7.46
N PHE A 364 -5.54 -9.92 6.74
CA PHE A 364 -4.87 -10.32 5.51
C PHE A 364 -5.85 -10.07 4.36
N ASP A 365 -5.66 -9.01 3.58
CA ASP A 365 -6.64 -8.55 2.57
C ASP A 365 -6.46 -9.17 1.17
N GLN A 366 -5.41 -9.96 0.98
CA GLN A 366 -5.01 -10.55 -0.31
C GLN A 366 -4.95 -12.07 -0.22
N VAL A 367 -5.86 -12.68 0.55
CA VAL A 367 -5.94 -14.13 0.66
C VAL A 367 -6.74 -14.69 -0.49
N TYR A 368 -6.20 -15.62 -1.25
CA TYR A 368 -6.94 -16.31 -2.31
C TYR A 368 -6.63 -17.81 -2.32
N PHE A 369 -7.49 -18.58 -2.97
CA PHE A 369 -7.38 -20.04 -3.02
C PHE A 369 -7.15 -20.55 -4.43
N THR A 370 -6.27 -21.53 -4.56
CA THR A 370 -5.88 -22.16 -5.84
C THR A 370 -6.56 -23.51 -6.10
N LYS A 371 -7.43 -23.98 -5.19
CA LYS A 371 -8.28 -25.16 -5.35
C LYS A 371 -9.73 -24.83 -4.98
N ASN A 372 -10.68 -25.53 -5.60
CA ASN A 372 -12.10 -25.44 -5.29
C ASN A 372 -12.54 -26.43 -4.20
N GLY A 373 -13.78 -26.29 -3.74
CA GLY A 373 -14.39 -27.04 -2.64
C GLY A 373 -14.16 -26.38 -1.28
N THR A 374 -14.58 -27.05 -0.22
CA THR A 374 -14.40 -26.57 1.15
C THR A 374 -12.90 -26.57 1.50
N GLN A 375 -12.34 -25.38 1.71
CA GLN A 375 -10.97 -25.17 2.15
C GLN A 375 -10.97 -24.77 3.63
N GLU A 376 -9.94 -25.15 4.38
CA GLU A 376 -9.78 -24.76 5.78
C GLU A 376 -8.47 -23.99 5.93
N ILE A 377 -8.53 -22.83 6.60
CA ILE A 377 -7.34 -22.11 7.06
C ILE A 377 -7.12 -22.54 8.50
N ILE A 378 -5.93 -23.08 8.80
CA ILE A 378 -5.54 -23.47 10.16
C ILE A 378 -4.29 -22.68 10.53
N ILE A 379 -4.37 -21.91 11.61
CA ILE A 379 -3.23 -21.18 12.18
C ILE A 379 -2.98 -21.73 13.57
N LYS A 380 -1.71 -22.03 13.89
CA LYS A 380 -1.31 -22.67 15.14
C LYS A 380 -0.04 -22.06 15.73
N THR A 381 0.17 -22.30 17.01
CA THR A 381 1.47 -22.08 17.66
C THR A 381 2.49 -23.13 17.24
N ASP A 382 3.78 -22.85 17.38
CA ASP A 382 4.89 -23.75 17.01
C ASP A 382 4.82 -25.12 17.72
N ASP A 383 4.28 -25.16 18.93
CA ASP A 383 4.05 -26.38 19.70
C ASP A 383 2.74 -27.12 19.36
N ASN A 384 1.93 -26.53 18.46
CA ASN A 384 0.61 -27.01 18.04
C ASN A 384 -0.40 -27.21 19.19
N LEU A 385 -0.17 -26.59 20.36
CA LEU A 385 -1.10 -26.68 21.50
C LEU A 385 -2.35 -25.83 21.27
N ILE A 386 -2.21 -24.70 20.59
CA ILE A 386 -3.28 -23.75 20.31
C ILE A 386 -3.42 -23.62 18.81
N LYS A 387 -4.65 -23.81 18.32
CA LYS A 387 -4.98 -23.66 16.90
C LYS A 387 -6.33 -22.98 16.74
N GLY A 388 -6.42 -22.14 15.72
CA GLY A 388 -7.66 -21.60 15.20
C GLY A 388 -7.89 -22.15 13.81
N SER A 389 -9.16 -22.38 13.45
CA SER A 389 -9.50 -22.72 12.07
C SER A 389 -10.76 -22.00 11.59
N ALA A 390 -10.83 -21.82 10.27
CA ALA A 390 -12.01 -21.35 9.58
C ALA A 390 -12.16 -22.06 8.24
N SER A 391 -13.36 -22.53 7.94
CA SER A 391 -13.69 -23.16 6.65
C SER A 391 -14.34 -22.15 5.71
N ILE A 392 -13.98 -22.22 4.43
CA ILE A 392 -14.52 -21.36 3.36
C ILE A 392 -14.84 -22.26 2.16
N GLU A 393 -16.01 -22.08 1.56
CA GLU A 393 -16.37 -22.79 0.34
C GLU A 393 -15.82 -22.06 -0.89
N ILE A 394 -14.92 -22.71 -1.63
CA ILE A 394 -14.29 -22.12 -2.80
C ILE A 394 -14.94 -22.63 -4.10
N THR A 395 -15.58 -21.74 -4.85
CA THR A 395 -16.22 -22.08 -6.12
C THR A 395 -15.28 -21.84 -7.31
N PRO A 396 -15.39 -22.61 -8.41
CA PRO A 396 -14.70 -22.28 -9.66
C PRO A 396 -15.08 -20.88 -10.16
N ASN A 397 -14.16 -20.24 -10.88
CA ASN A 397 -14.44 -18.97 -11.55
C ASN A 397 -15.42 -19.17 -12.70
N PHE A 398 -16.19 -18.11 -13.01
CA PHE A 398 -17.08 -18.07 -14.14
C PHE A 398 -16.35 -17.52 -15.38
N ILE A 399 -16.23 -18.33 -16.43
CA ILE A 399 -15.58 -17.93 -17.67
C ILE A 399 -16.64 -17.47 -18.67
N LYS A 400 -16.38 -16.38 -19.40
CA LYS A 400 -17.24 -15.88 -20.46
C LYS A 400 -16.45 -15.66 -21.74
N ILE A 401 -16.94 -16.16 -22.87
CA ILE A 401 -16.40 -15.86 -24.19
C ILE A 401 -17.14 -14.64 -24.75
N THR A 402 -16.42 -13.56 -25.04
CA THR A 402 -16.94 -12.28 -25.55
C THR A 402 -16.24 -11.91 -26.85
N ASN A 403 -16.73 -10.86 -27.53
CA ASN A 403 -16.13 -10.30 -28.75
C ASN A 403 -15.79 -11.33 -29.84
N MET A 404 -16.63 -12.36 -29.99
CA MET A 404 -16.51 -13.32 -31.07
C MET A 404 -16.70 -12.62 -32.41
N ILE A 405 -15.81 -12.85 -33.38
CA ILE A 405 -15.98 -12.35 -34.75
C ILE A 405 -17.37 -12.71 -35.29
N LYS A 406 -17.97 -11.77 -36.04
CA LYS A 406 -19.35 -11.91 -36.52
C LYS A 406 -19.51 -13.11 -37.46
N ASP A 407 -18.53 -13.30 -38.33
CA ASP A 407 -18.51 -14.38 -39.31
C ASP A 407 -17.54 -15.47 -38.82
N LEU A 408 -18.10 -16.55 -38.29
CA LEU A 408 -17.33 -17.70 -37.82
C LEU A 408 -16.55 -18.33 -38.99
N PRO A 409 -15.37 -18.92 -38.72
CA PRO A 409 -14.56 -19.54 -39.76
C PRO A 409 -15.37 -20.63 -40.48
N ALA A 410 -15.45 -20.53 -41.80
CA ALA A 410 -16.20 -21.45 -42.64
C ALA A 410 -15.30 -22.51 -43.30
N ASN A 411 -13.99 -22.29 -43.31
CA ASN A 411 -13.00 -23.18 -43.90
C ASN A 411 -11.69 -23.13 -43.10
N THR A 412 -10.76 -24.02 -43.45
CA THR A 412 -9.48 -24.19 -42.73
C THR A 412 -8.56 -22.97 -42.82
N ASN A 413 -8.89 -21.95 -43.62
CA ASN A 413 -8.06 -20.76 -43.84
C ASN A 413 -8.62 -19.50 -43.16
N HIS A 414 -9.82 -19.55 -42.58
CA HIS A 414 -10.38 -18.40 -41.86
C HIS A 414 -9.83 -18.34 -40.44
N TYR A 415 -9.44 -17.14 -40.00
CA TYR A 415 -9.02 -16.89 -38.63
C TYR A 415 -10.22 -16.84 -37.69
N LEU A 416 -9.99 -17.26 -36.46
CA LEU A 416 -10.90 -17.16 -35.33
C LEU A 416 -10.31 -16.14 -34.34
N GLU A 417 -11.12 -15.14 -33.98
CA GLU A 417 -10.74 -14.16 -32.95
C GLU A 417 -11.87 -13.98 -31.94
N PHE A 418 -11.50 -13.97 -30.66
CA PHE A 418 -12.43 -13.76 -29.55
C PHE A 418 -11.68 -13.32 -28.30
N GLN A 419 -12.45 -12.87 -27.32
CA GLN A 419 -11.97 -12.53 -26.00
C GLN A 419 -12.50 -13.53 -24.97
N VAL A 420 -11.69 -13.84 -23.97
CA VAL A 420 -12.11 -14.58 -22.78
C VAL A 420 -12.02 -13.63 -21.59
N GLU A 421 -13.06 -13.62 -20.78
CA GLU A 421 -13.18 -12.84 -19.55
C GLU A 421 -13.46 -13.78 -18.37
N ILE A 422 -12.81 -13.55 -17.24
CA ILE A 422 -12.93 -14.38 -16.03
C ILE A 422 -13.60 -13.56 -14.94
N TYR A 423 -14.70 -14.08 -14.40
CA TYR A 423 -15.50 -13.43 -13.37
C TYR A 423 -15.55 -14.28 -12.10
N GLU A 424 -15.75 -13.62 -10.96
CA GLU A 424 -15.97 -14.30 -9.67
C GLU A 424 -17.22 -15.21 -9.72
N LYS A 425 -18.27 -14.79 -10.44
CA LYS A 425 -19.52 -15.53 -10.64
C LYS A 425 -20.23 -15.02 -11.90
N GLU A 426 -21.31 -15.66 -12.32
CA GLU A 426 -22.04 -15.35 -13.58
C GLU A 426 -22.38 -13.86 -13.77
N ASN A 427 -22.68 -13.15 -12.69
CA ASN A 427 -22.93 -11.70 -12.67
C ASN A 427 -21.99 -10.96 -11.69
N GLY A 428 -20.79 -11.50 -11.50
CA GLY A 428 -19.79 -11.01 -10.57
C GLY A 428 -18.95 -9.86 -11.12
N LYS A 429 -17.96 -9.44 -10.34
CA LYS A 429 -16.89 -8.57 -10.86
C LYS A 429 -15.94 -9.40 -11.72
N LEU A 430 -15.39 -8.75 -12.74
CA LEU A 430 -14.26 -9.27 -13.49
C LEU A 430 -13.09 -9.44 -12.52
N GLU A 431 -12.46 -10.61 -12.52
CA GLU A 431 -11.22 -10.85 -11.77
C GLU A 431 -10.14 -9.95 -12.37
N SER A 432 -9.37 -9.21 -11.57
CA SER A 432 -8.35 -8.31 -12.09
C SER A 432 -7.01 -8.41 -11.36
N ASN A 433 -6.96 -9.17 -10.27
CA ASN A 433 -5.85 -9.14 -9.35
C ASN A 433 -4.84 -10.26 -9.69
N HIS A 434 -5.29 -11.32 -10.37
CA HIS A 434 -4.47 -12.48 -10.70
C HIS A 434 -4.40 -12.75 -12.20
N LYS A 435 -3.27 -13.34 -12.60
CA LYS A 435 -3.10 -13.84 -13.96
C LYS A 435 -3.54 -15.29 -14.01
N HIS A 436 -4.39 -15.59 -14.96
CA HIS A 436 -4.94 -16.92 -15.19
C HIS A 436 -4.38 -17.48 -16.49
N ASN A 437 -4.02 -18.76 -16.50
CA ASN A 437 -3.62 -19.44 -17.71
C ASN A 437 -4.84 -19.98 -18.44
N VAL A 438 -5.10 -19.46 -19.64
CA VAL A 438 -6.25 -19.80 -20.47
C VAL A 438 -5.80 -20.60 -21.69
N VAL A 439 -6.33 -21.81 -21.81
CA VAL A 439 -6.05 -22.75 -22.90
C VAL A 439 -7.30 -22.94 -23.75
N VAL A 440 -7.16 -22.76 -25.05
CA VAL A 440 -8.21 -22.96 -26.05
C VAL A 440 -7.99 -24.30 -26.73
N PHE A 441 -9.06 -25.07 -26.91
CA PHE A 441 -9.04 -26.36 -27.61
C PHE A 441 -10.38 -26.65 -28.29
N LEU A 442 -10.39 -27.68 -29.15
CA LEU A 442 -11.57 -28.10 -29.91
C LEU A 442 -12.15 -29.41 -29.36
N ASP A 443 -13.46 -29.57 -29.49
CA ASP A 443 -14.18 -30.82 -29.26
C ASP A 443 -15.07 -31.17 -30.47
N PRO A 444 -14.84 -32.28 -31.21
CA PRO A 444 -13.77 -33.26 -31.02
C PRO A 444 -12.36 -32.67 -31.22
N ILE A 445 -11.32 -33.39 -30.76
CA ILE A 445 -9.93 -32.92 -30.83
C ILE A 445 -9.55 -32.58 -32.26
N GLY A 446 -9.06 -31.35 -32.46
CA GLY A 446 -8.54 -30.83 -33.72
C GLY A 446 -7.32 -29.95 -33.50
N GLU A 447 -6.59 -29.70 -34.58
CA GLU A 447 -5.37 -28.90 -34.63
C GLU A 447 -5.71 -27.42 -34.82
N ILE A 448 -5.28 -26.61 -33.85
CA ILE A 448 -5.31 -25.15 -33.90
C ILE A 448 -3.88 -24.66 -34.12
N ASP A 449 -3.69 -23.84 -35.14
CA ASP A 449 -2.47 -23.07 -35.35
C ASP A 449 -2.62 -21.67 -34.74
N GLY A 450 -1.52 -21.11 -34.24
CA GLY A 450 -1.50 -19.86 -33.47
C GLY A 450 -1.32 -20.05 -31.96
N GLU A 451 -1.39 -18.95 -31.20
CA GLU A 451 -1.16 -18.94 -29.75
C GLU A 451 -2.46 -19.22 -28.99
N TYR A 452 -2.73 -20.51 -28.75
CA TYR A 452 -3.95 -21.00 -28.07
C TYR A 452 -3.80 -21.15 -26.55
N ASN A 453 -2.62 -20.84 -25.99
CA ASN A 453 -2.34 -20.86 -24.55
C ASN A 453 -1.77 -19.51 -24.15
N LYS A 454 -2.53 -18.73 -23.37
CA LYS A 454 -2.17 -17.36 -22.98
C LYS A 454 -2.53 -17.09 -21.54
N SER A 455 -1.81 -16.16 -20.91
CA SER A 455 -2.20 -15.63 -19.60
C SER A 455 -3.10 -14.41 -19.74
N THR A 456 -4.03 -14.24 -18.80
CA THR A 456 -4.85 -13.02 -18.73
C THR A 456 -4.06 -11.79 -18.31
N ASP A 457 -4.56 -10.63 -18.74
CA ASP A 457 -4.24 -9.32 -18.22
C ASP A 457 -5.54 -8.70 -17.67
N ASN A 458 -5.57 -8.46 -16.35
CA ASN A 458 -6.75 -8.02 -15.60
C ASN A 458 -8.01 -8.88 -15.91
N GLY A 459 -7.87 -10.20 -15.79
CA GLY A 459 -8.94 -11.19 -16.06
C GLY A 459 -9.42 -11.29 -17.49
N THR A 460 -8.77 -10.61 -18.44
CA THR A 460 -9.11 -10.69 -19.85
C THR A 460 -7.96 -11.23 -20.69
N VAL A 461 -8.28 -11.95 -21.76
CA VAL A 461 -7.28 -12.38 -22.74
C VAL A 461 -7.89 -12.38 -24.14
N TYR A 462 -7.13 -11.86 -25.12
CA TYR A 462 -7.53 -11.81 -26.52
C TYR A 462 -6.81 -12.87 -27.33
N PHE A 463 -7.60 -13.72 -27.98
CA PHE A 463 -7.13 -14.71 -28.94
C PHE A 463 -7.37 -14.19 -30.35
N TYR A 464 -6.31 -14.15 -31.15
CA TYR A 464 -6.33 -13.65 -32.52
C TYR A 464 -5.44 -14.52 -33.40
N ASN A 465 -5.68 -14.48 -34.71
CA ASN A 465 -4.97 -15.30 -35.71
C ASN A 465 -5.02 -16.82 -35.41
N LEU A 466 -6.05 -17.32 -34.71
CA LEU A 466 -6.20 -18.76 -34.51
C LEU A 466 -6.77 -19.39 -35.78
N GLN A 467 -6.17 -20.48 -36.26
CA GLN A 467 -6.61 -21.15 -37.48
C GLN A 467 -6.85 -22.65 -37.23
N ILE A 468 -8.04 -23.14 -37.60
CA ILE A 468 -8.39 -24.55 -37.46
C ILE A 468 -7.94 -25.30 -38.71
N LYS A 469 -7.00 -26.23 -38.58
CA LYS A 469 -6.39 -26.92 -39.75
C LYS A 469 -7.19 -28.13 -40.22
N ASN A 470 -8.01 -28.72 -39.35
CA ASN A 470 -8.83 -29.88 -39.72
C ASN A 470 -10.20 -29.47 -40.23
N THR A 471 -10.72 -30.22 -41.19
CA THR A 471 -12.10 -30.11 -41.64
C THR A 471 -13.03 -30.88 -40.72
N GLY A 472 -14.20 -30.34 -40.40
CA GLY A 472 -15.17 -30.99 -39.52
C GLY A 472 -16.10 -30.00 -38.82
N THR A 473 -16.88 -30.53 -37.89
CA THR A 473 -17.73 -29.74 -36.99
C THR A 473 -17.12 -29.78 -35.60
N PHE A 474 -16.72 -28.62 -35.08
CA PHE A 474 -16.05 -28.48 -33.78
C PHE A 474 -16.83 -27.57 -32.85
N TYR A 475 -16.70 -27.80 -31.54
CA TYR A 475 -17.03 -26.81 -30.52
C TYR A 475 -15.74 -26.20 -29.99
N LEU A 476 -15.75 -24.88 -29.82
CA LEU A 476 -14.67 -24.17 -29.17
C LEU A 476 -14.82 -24.36 -27.65
N LYS A 477 -13.79 -24.89 -27.00
CA LYS A 477 -13.72 -24.98 -25.54
C LYS A 477 -12.57 -24.15 -25.00
N VAL A 478 -12.81 -23.56 -23.84
CA VAL A 478 -11.82 -22.76 -23.12
C VAL A 478 -11.67 -23.36 -21.73
N LEU A 479 -10.44 -23.62 -21.32
CA LEU A 479 -10.05 -24.13 -20.00
C LEU A 479 -9.19 -23.08 -19.31
N THR A 480 -9.48 -22.79 -18.05
CA THR A 480 -8.72 -21.84 -17.22
C THR A 480 -8.11 -22.59 -16.03
N ASP A 481 -6.79 -22.44 -15.86
CA ASP A 481 -5.97 -23.03 -14.78
C ASP A 481 -6.17 -24.54 -14.56
N ASN A 482 -6.57 -25.26 -15.61
CA ASN A 482 -6.94 -26.69 -15.58
C ASN A 482 -8.15 -27.04 -14.72
N ILE A 483 -9.01 -26.07 -14.36
CA ILE A 483 -10.11 -26.29 -13.41
C ILE A 483 -11.46 -25.94 -14.02
N SER A 484 -11.60 -24.72 -14.53
CA SER A 484 -12.89 -24.22 -15.04
C SER A 484 -12.91 -24.32 -16.55
N ASN A 485 -13.98 -24.87 -17.14
CA ASN A 485 -14.14 -24.91 -18.59
C ASN A 485 -15.49 -24.34 -19.04
N ILE A 486 -15.50 -23.77 -20.24
CA ILE A 486 -16.72 -23.35 -20.93
C ILE A 486 -16.68 -23.82 -22.38
N THR A 487 -17.84 -24.19 -22.91
CA THR A 487 -18.02 -24.54 -24.32
C THR A 487 -18.79 -23.41 -25.00
N TYR A 488 -18.25 -22.90 -26.11
CA TYR A 488 -18.98 -21.94 -26.94
C TYR A 488 -20.18 -22.62 -27.59
N GLU A 489 -21.36 -21.99 -27.48
CA GLU A 489 -22.63 -22.63 -27.85
C GLU A 489 -22.75 -22.94 -29.35
N LYS A 490 -22.09 -22.17 -30.22
CA LYS A 490 -22.18 -22.36 -31.68
C LYS A 490 -21.11 -23.31 -32.19
N GLN A 491 -21.52 -24.20 -33.08
CA GLN A 491 -20.64 -25.10 -33.81
C GLN A 491 -19.82 -24.35 -34.87
N LEU A 492 -18.54 -24.68 -34.96
CA LEU A 492 -17.62 -24.26 -36.00
C LEU A 492 -17.62 -25.31 -37.12
N ASN A 493 -18.24 -25.00 -38.26
CA ASN A 493 -18.31 -25.90 -39.41
C ASN A 493 -17.21 -25.57 -40.41
N ILE A 494 -16.09 -26.26 -40.30
CA ILE A 494 -14.87 -26.02 -41.09
C ILE A 494 -14.85 -26.93 -42.31
N LYS A 495 -14.98 -26.33 -43.49
CA LYS A 495 -14.87 -27.02 -44.78
C LYS A 495 -13.43 -26.97 -45.33
N PRO A 496 -13.04 -27.89 -46.22
CA PRO A 496 -11.81 -27.73 -46.98
C PRO A 496 -11.88 -26.46 -47.83
N THR A 497 -10.74 -25.79 -48.01
CA THR A 497 -10.65 -24.63 -48.90
C THR A 497 -10.79 -25.07 -50.37
N ASP A 498 -11.81 -24.58 -51.06
CA ASP A 498 -12.03 -24.84 -52.49
C ASP A 498 -11.00 -24.10 -53.35
N CYS A 499 -9.85 -24.72 -53.62
CA CYS A 499 -8.85 -24.22 -54.56
C CYS A 499 -9.25 -24.57 -56.00
N ASN A 500 -9.90 -23.65 -56.70
CA ASN A 500 -10.20 -23.81 -58.13
C ASN A 500 -8.96 -23.55 -59.00
N VAL A 501 -8.78 -24.34 -60.06
CA VAL A 501 -7.68 -24.20 -61.02
C VAL A 501 -7.74 -22.85 -61.72
N GLY A 502 -6.58 -22.18 -61.82
CA GLY A 502 -6.45 -20.89 -62.47
C GLY A 502 -6.58 -20.94 -63.99
N SER A 503 -7.71 -20.51 -64.54
CA SER A 503 -8.00 -20.63 -65.98
C SER A 503 -7.28 -19.62 -66.88
N GLY A 504 -6.86 -18.46 -66.35
CA GLY A 504 -6.31 -17.36 -67.14
C GLY A 504 -5.00 -17.67 -67.89
N PRO A 505 -3.96 -18.19 -67.21
CA PRO A 505 -2.69 -18.55 -67.85
C PRO A 505 -2.86 -19.70 -68.84
N VAL A 506 -3.69 -20.69 -68.50
CA VAL A 506 -4.00 -21.83 -69.38
C VAL A 506 -4.66 -21.33 -70.67
N ALA A 507 -5.68 -20.46 -70.57
CA ALA A 507 -6.34 -19.89 -71.74
C ALA A 507 -5.36 -19.09 -72.62
N SER A 508 -4.52 -18.26 -72.01
CA SER A 508 -3.51 -17.45 -72.73
C SER A 508 -2.50 -18.33 -73.47
N MET A 509 -1.98 -19.37 -72.80
CA MET A 509 -1.10 -20.37 -73.37
C MET A 509 -1.76 -21.09 -74.56
N SER A 510 -3.01 -21.55 -74.41
CA SER A 510 -3.75 -22.25 -75.47
C SER A 510 -3.91 -21.38 -76.72
N VAL A 511 -4.22 -20.10 -76.56
CA VAL A 511 -4.33 -19.14 -77.68
C VAL A 511 -2.99 -18.97 -78.38
N LEU A 512 -1.90 -18.76 -77.65
CA LEU A 512 -0.56 -18.57 -78.21
C LEU A 512 -0.07 -19.81 -78.98
N VAL A 513 -0.27 -21.00 -78.42
CA VAL A 513 0.08 -22.27 -79.09
C VAL A 513 -0.75 -22.47 -80.36
N PHE A 514 -2.06 -22.19 -80.29
CA PHE A 514 -2.93 -22.27 -81.45
C PHE A 514 -2.47 -21.34 -82.57
N LEU A 515 -2.20 -20.07 -82.26
CA LEU A 515 -1.69 -19.09 -83.23
C LEU A 515 -0.33 -19.51 -83.79
N GLY A 516 0.56 -20.03 -82.94
CA GLY A 516 1.89 -20.51 -83.31
C GLY A 516 1.89 -21.74 -84.23
N ILE A 517 0.79 -22.49 -84.31
CA ILE A 517 0.64 -23.63 -85.22
C ILE A 517 -0.15 -23.22 -86.47
N PHE A 518 -1.29 -22.56 -86.27
CA PHE A 518 -2.24 -22.25 -87.34
C PHE A 518 -1.71 -21.18 -88.30
N LEU A 519 -1.19 -20.06 -87.80
CA LEU A 519 -0.73 -18.96 -88.65
C LEU A 519 0.47 -19.34 -89.52
N PRO A 520 1.51 -20.07 -89.03
CA PRO A 520 2.55 -20.57 -89.91
C PRO A 520 2.03 -21.43 -91.04
N PHE A 521 1.05 -22.30 -90.81
CA PHE A 521 0.43 -23.11 -91.85
C PHE A 521 -0.27 -22.25 -92.90
N VAL A 522 -1.01 -21.22 -92.47
CA VAL A 522 -1.63 -20.23 -93.37
C VAL A 522 -0.57 -19.52 -94.19
N PHE A 523 0.51 -19.01 -93.57
CA PHE A 523 1.60 -18.33 -94.28
C PHE A 523 2.32 -19.25 -95.28
N PHE A 524 2.52 -20.53 -94.94
CA PHE A 524 3.07 -21.52 -95.86
C PHE A 524 2.22 -21.68 -97.12
N ARG A 525 0.88 -21.64 -96.99
CA ARG A 525 -0.02 -21.71 -98.14
C ARG A 525 -0.08 -20.39 -98.92
N THR A 526 -0.23 -19.26 -98.25
CA THR A 526 -0.39 -17.95 -98.91
C THR A 526 0.87 -17.49 -99.63
N ASP A 527 2.06 -17.81 -99.10
CA ASP A 527 3.33 -17.35 -99.69
C ASP A 527 4.07 -18.43 -100.50
N LYS A 528 3.42 -19.56 -100.83
CA LYS A 528 4.07 -20.69 -101.53
C LYS A 528 4.85 -20.27 -102.79
N GLU A 529 4.36 -19.27 -103.51
CA GLU A 529 4.95 -18.78 -104.76
C GLU A 529 5.96 -17.63 -104.58
N LYS A 530 6.05 -17.06 -103.37
CA LYS A 530 6.89 -15.89 -103.09
C LYS A 530 8.31 -16.33 -102.75
N LYS A 531 9.22 -16.21 -103.73
CA LYS A 531 10.65 -16.55 -103.55
C LYS A 531 11.51 -15.43 -102.95
N ASN A 532 11.08 -14.18 -103.14
CA ASN A 532 11.81 -12.98 -102.72
C ASN A 532 10.92 -12.09 -101.84
N PHE A 533 11.55 -11.15 -101.12
CA PHE A 533 10.82 -10.12 -100.37
C PHE A 533 10.11 -9.18 -101.33
N GLY A 534 8.84 -8.84 -101.02
CA GLY A 534 8.13 -7.76 -101.70
C GLY A 534 8.88 -6.44 -101.51
N TRP A 535 8.91 -5.58 -102.54
CA TRP A 535 9.56 -4.28 -102.44
C TRP A 535 8.75 -3.36 -101.53
N ASN A 536 9.27 -3.11 -100.34
CA ASN A 536 8.79 -2.07 -99.44
C ASN A 536 9.93 -1.08 -99.21
N GLY A 537 9.68 0.21 -99.42
CA GLY A 537 10.65 1.29 -99.22
C GLY A 537 11.21 1.40 -97.79
N PHE A 538 10.64 0.66 -96.83
CA PHE A 538 11.03 0.65 -95.42
C PHE A 538 11.57 -0.72 -94.99
N THR A 539 12.89 -0.90 -95.09
CA THR A 539 13.58 -2.13 -94.69
C THR A 539 13.39 -2.48 -93.21
N MET A 540 13.20 -1.49 -92.33
CA MET A 540 12.97 -1.75 -90.90
C MET A 540 11.69 -2.56 -90.64
N LEU A 541 10.62 -2.32 -91.40
CA LEU A 541 9.35 -3.05 -91.24
C LEU A 541 9.47 -4.54 -91.59
N LEU A 542 10.45 -4.91 -92.43
CA LEU A 542 10.76 -6.31 -92.79
C LEU A 542 11.63 -7.02 -91.75
N ILE A 543 12.40 -6.26 -90.96
CA ILE A 543 13.23 -6.79 -89.87
C ILE A 543 12.34 -7.08 -88.66
N HIS A 544 11.41 -6.18 -88.38
CA HIS A 544 10.53 -6.26 -87.23
C HIS A 544 9.55 -7.45 -87.31
N PRO A 545 9.52 -8.36 -86.31
CA PRO A 545 8.73 -9.58 -86.33
C PRO A 545 7.25 -9.36 -86.60
N PHE A 546 6.59 -8.46 -85.87
CA PHE A 546 5.14 -8.29 -85.97
C PHE A 546 4.72 -7.60 -87.28
N SER A 547 5.38 -6.52 -87.71
CA SER A 547 5.05 -5.88 -89.00
C SER A 547 5.41 -6.75 -90.20
N ALA A 548 6.48 -7.56 -90.10
CA ALA A 548 6.86 -8.49 -91.15
C ALA A 548 5.84 -9.63 -91.33
N LEU A 549 4.97 -9.90 -90.36
CA LEU A 549 3.84 -10.82 -90.53
C LEU A 549 2.82 -10.33 -91.55
N PHE A 550 2.71 -9.01 -91.77
CA PHE A 550 1.75 -8.42 -92.71
C PHE A 550 2.36 -8.13 -94.10
N ILE A 551 3.68 -8.27 -94.25
CA ILE A 551 4.37 -8.04 -95.51
C ILE A 551 4.67 -9.37 -96.19
N SER A 552 4.22 -9.53 -97.44
CA SER A 552 4.48 -10.75 -98.21
C SER A 552 6.00 -11.01 -98.33
N SER A 553 6.42 -12.17 -97.84
CA SER A 553 7.81 -12.59 -97.78
C SER A 553 7.89 -14.12 -97.93
N PRO A 554 9.07 -14.72 -98.07
CA PRO A 554 9.17 -16.17 -98.25
C PRO A 554 8.46 -16.95 -97.13
N PRO A 555 7.76 -18.05 -97.45
CA PRO A 555 6.82 -18.70 -96.52
C PRO A 555 7.50 -19.17 -95.23
N LYS A 556 8.72 -19.72 -95.35
CA LYS A 556 9.54 -20.14 -94.19
C LYS A 556 9.90 -18.97 -93.26
N ARG A 557 10.00 -17.75 -93.77
CA ARG A 557 10.36 -16.57 -92.97
C ARG A 557 9.18 -16.07 -92.15
N ARG A 558 8.00 -15.90 -92.75
CA ARG A 558 6.79 -15.50 -92.01
C ARG A 558 6.37 -16.55 -90.98
N ALA A 559 6.44 -17.83 -91.34
CA ALA A 559 6.25 -18.92 -90.40
C ALA A 559 7.20 -18.83 -89.21
N LEU A 560 8.50 -18.62 -89.47
CA LEU A 560 9.51 -18.48 -88.41
C LEU A 560 9.31 -17.25 -87.53
N LEU A 561 8.94 -16.09 -88.10
CA LEU A 561 8.64 -14.86 -87.36
C LEU A 561 7.40 -15.03 -86.47
N CYS A 562 6.37 -15.70 -86.97
CA CYS A 562 5.16 -15.98 -86.21
C CYS A 562 5.44 -16.92 -85.05
N LEU A 563 6.22 -17.97 -85.30
CA LEU A 563 6.64 -18.91 -84.28
C LEU A 563 7.51 -18.21 -83.22
N GLN A 564 8.46 -17.36 -83.63
CA GLN A 564 9.25 -16.56 -82.70
C GLN A 564 8.36 -15.70 -81.80
N LEU A 565 7.40 -14.98 -82.38
CA LEU A 565 6.51 -14.10 -81.63
C LEU A 565 5.76 -14.91 -80.56
N CYS A 566 5.06 -15.98 -80.96
CA CYS A 566 4.27 -16.79 -80.04
C CYS A 566 5.14 -17.44 -78.95
N VAL A 567 6.34 -17.91 -79.29
CA VAL A 567 7.26 -18.54 -78.32
C VAL A 567 7.86 -17.53 -77.35
N SER A 568 8.11 -16.29 -77.80
CA SER A 568 8.60 -15.22 -76.93
C SER A 568 7.54 -14.85 -75.88
N GLU A 569 6.28 -14.71 -76.31
CA GLU A 569 5.17 -14.44 -75.38
C GLU A 569 4.91 -15.63 -74.43
N LEU A 570 5.03 -16.86 -74.93
CA LEU A 570 4.86 -18.05 -74.12
C LEU A 570 5.96 -18.16 -73.05
N LEU A 571 7.21 -17.87 -73.42
CA LEU A 571 8.34 -17.84 -72.49
C LEU A 571 8.15 -16.77 -71.42
N MET A 572 7.70 -15.57 -71.80
CA MET A 572 7.38 -14.50 -70.87
C MET A 572 6.24 -14.90 -69.92
N LEU A 573 5.14 -15.47 -70.44
CA LEU A 573 4.06 -15.99 -69.62
C LEU A 573 4.57 -17.02 -68.61
N THR A 574 5.41 -17.97 -69.04
CA THR A 574 6.00 -18.98 -68.16
C THR A 574 6.89 -18.38 -67.08
N LEU A 575 7.78 -17.44 -67.42
CA LEU A 575 8.73 -16.87 -66.46
C LEU A 575 8.08 -15.92 -65.46
N ILE A 576 7.04 -15.17 -65.86
CA ILE A 576 6.20 -14.43 -64.91
C ILE A 576 5.58 -15.41 -63.92
N GLY A 577 5.02 -16.53 -64.40
CA GLY A 577 4.48 -17.58 -63.54
C GLY A 577 5.53 -18.15 -62.58
N ALA A 578 6.72 -18.47 -63.08
CA ALA A 578 7.79 -19.04 -62.23
C ALA A 578 8.26 -18.08 -61.13
N VAL A 579 8.31 -16.77 -61.43
CA VAL A 579 8.65 -15.74 -60.43
C VAL A 579 7.59 -15.65 -59.35
N TYR A 580 6.32 -15.71 -59.74
CA TYR A 580 5.21 -15.77 -58.81
C TYR A 580 5.31 -17.02 -57.92
N ALA A 581 5.60 -18.19 -58.48
CA ALA A 581 5.75 -19.45 -57.75
C ALA A 581 6.94 -19.43 -56.79
N TYR A 582 7.99 -18.68 -57.14
CA TYR A 582 9.18 -18.55 -56.30
C TYR A 582 8.98 -17.60 -55.12
N PHE A 583 8.30 -16.47 -55.32
CA PHE A 583 8.16 -15.43 -54.29
C PHE A 583 6.93 -15.59 -53.40
N ASP A 584 5.89 -16.26 -53.88
CA ASP A 584 4.65 -16.46 -53.13
C ASP A 584 4.50 -17.92 -52.74
N THR A 585 4.21 -18.17 -51.46
CA THR A 585 3.87 -19.52 -51.03
C THR A 585 2.46 -19.88 -51.52
N PRO A 586 2.15 -21.17 -51.74
CA PRO A 586 0.78 -21.62 -52.06
C PRO A 586 -0.26 -21.19 -51.01
N LEU A 587 0.20 -20.79 -49.83
CA LEU A 587 -0.58 -20.41 -48.65
C LEU A 587 -0.88 -18.90 -48.58
N GLU A 588 -0.10 -18.03 -49.23
CA GLU A 588 -0.42 -16.59 -49.31
C GLU A 588 -1.62 -16.41 -50.25
N HIS A 589 -2.81 -16.30 -49.68
CA HIS A 589 -4.03 -16.11 -50.46
C HIS A 589 -4.12 -14.68 -50.97
N TYR A 590 -4.15 -14.56 -52.29
CA TYR A 590 -4.90 -13.52 -52.94
C TYR A 590 -6.38 -13.91 -52.85
N GLU A 591 -7.17 -13.10 -52.16
CA GLU A 591 -8.62 -13.25 -52.19
C GLU A 591 -9.11 -13.30 -53.65
N LYS A 592 -10.21 -14.03 -53.87
CA LYS A 592 -10.81 -14.13 -55.21
C LYS A 592 -11.16 -12.75 -55.77
N ASP A 593 -11.41 -11.79 -54.88
CA ASP A 593 -11.68 -10.43 -55.23
C ASP A 593 -10.36 -9.71 -55.56
N PHE A 594 -10.22 -9.30 -56.82
CA PHE A 594 -9.11 -8.49 -57.31
C PHE A 594 -9.25 -7.06 -56.78
N THR A 595 -9.21 -6.87 -55.47
CA THR A 595 -9.37 -5.57 -54.81
C THR A 595 -8.08 -4.77 -54.84
N ASP A 596 -6.94 -5.48 -54.84
CA ASP A 596 -5.67 -4.93 -54.42
C ASP A 596 -4.53 -5.29 -55.39
N TYR A 597 -4.37 -4.53 -56.48
CA TYR A 597 -3.21 -4.62 -57.39
C TYR A 597 -2.15 -3.58 -57.03
N TYR A 598 -1.26 -3.94 -56.10
CA TYR A 598 -0.20 -3.07 -55.60
C TYR A 598 1.11 -3.19 -56.38
N GLY A 599 2.02 -2.22 -56.16
CA GLY A 599 3.35 -2.20 -56.77
C GLY A 599 4.19 -3.47 -56.57
N ARG A 600 3.98 -4.22 -55.47
CA ARG A 600 4.64 -5.52 -55.22
C ARG A 600 4.29 -6.56 -56.30
N GLN A 601 3.05 -6.53 -56.82
CA GLN A 601 2.60 -7.45 -57.87
C GLN A 601 3.17 -7.08 -59.23
N LEU A 602 3.16 -5.78 -59.54
CA LEU A 602 3.77 -5.27 -60.77
C LEU A 602 5.28 -5.55 -60.81
N TYR A 603 5.97 -5.45 -59.67
CA TYR A 603 7.40 -5.76 -59.54
C TYR A 603 7.72 -7.21 -59.95
N LYS A 604 6.90 -8.19 -59.49
CA LYS A 604 7.08 -9.60 -59.87
C LYS A 604 6.88 -9.80 -61.37
N GLY A 605 5.86 -9.17 -61.95
CA GLY A 605 5.66 -9.16 -63.40
C GLY A 605 6.85 -8.58 -64.16
N ALA A 606 7.36 -7.43 -63.70
CA ALA A 606 8.51 -6.77 -64.31
C ALA A 606 9.78 -7.63 -64.23
N PHE A 607 9.99 -8.31 -63.10
CA PHE A 607 11.11 -9.22 -62.90
C PHE A 607 11.02 -10.44 -63.83
N GLY A 608 9.84 -11.06 -63.93
CA GLY A 608 9.59 -12.16 -64.87
C GLY A 608 9.78 -11.76 -66.34
N TRP A 609 9.28 -10.57 -66.72
CA TRP A 609 9.52 -10.00 -68.05
C TRP A 609 11.00 -9.74 -68.33
N ALA A 610 11.73 -9.15 -67.39
CA ALA A 610 13.16 -8.89 -67.52
C ALA A 610 13.97 -10.19 -67.68
N LEU A 611 13.62 -11.24 -66.94
CA LEU A 611 14.21 -12.57 -67.10
C LEU A 611 13.90 -13.17 -68.49
N ALA A 612 12.68 -12.96 -69.00
CA ALA A 612 12.31 -13.44 -70.33
C ALA A 612 13.16 -12.82 -71.44
N GLN A 613 13.60 -11.56 -71.28
CA GLN A 613 14.48 -10.91 -72.26
C GLN A 613 15.81 -11.63 -72.49
N VAL A 614 16.31 -12.36 -71.49
CA VAL A 614 17.53 -13.18 -71.61
C VAL A 614 17.37 -14.25 -72.70
N GLY A 615 16.15 -14.78 -72.88
CA GLY A 615 15.82 -15.70 -73.97
C GLY A 615 15.37 -14.99 -75.25
N ILE A 616 14.52 -13.97 -75.13
CA ILE A 616 13.87 -13.30 -76.27
C ILE A 616 14.89 -12.57 -77.14
N ILE A 617 15.86 -11.87 -76.55
CA ILE A 617 16.87 -11.11 -77.29
C ILE A 617 17.72 -12.03 -78.20
N PRO A 618 18.35 -13.11 -77.70
CA PRO A 618 19.04 -14.07 -78.57
C PRO A 618 18.15 -14.67 -79.64
N MET A 619 16.89 -15.03 -79.31
CA MET A 619 15.95 -15.59 -80.29
C MET A 619 15.68 -14.60 -81.43
N PHE A 620 15.51 -13.32 -81.12
CA PHE A 620 15.32 -12.25 -82.10
C PHE A 620 16.52 -12.13 -83.05
N PHE A 621 17.73 -12.02 -82.50
CA PHE A 621 18.93 -11.89 -83.33
C PHE A 621 19.20 -13.16 -84.14
N LEU A 622 19.00 -14.33 -83.55
CA LEU A 622 19.14 -15.61 -84.26
C LEU A 622 18.20 -15.65 -85.46
N ASN A 623 16.93 -15.25 -85.28
CA ASN A 623 16.00 -15.13 -86.38
C ASN A 623 16.46 -14.08 -87.39
N PHE A 624 16.91 -12.89 -86.98
CA PHE A 624 17.46 -11.88 -87.89
C PHE A 624 18.60 -12.42 -88.76
N TYR A 625 19.54 -13.17 -88.19
CA TYR A 625 20.64 -13.79 -88.93
C TYR A 625 20.21 -14.87 -89.92
N THR A 626 19.05 -15.53 -89.71
CA THR A 626 18.51 -16.48 -90.70
C THR A 626 18.23 -15.85 -92.07
N LEU A 627 18.05 -14.52 -92.15
CA LEU A 627 17.93 -13.79 -93.42
C LEU A 627 19.15 -13.99 -94.32
N GLY A 628 20.34 -14.09 -93.74
CA GLY A 628 21.60 -14.31 -94.46
C GLY A 628 22.00 -15.79 -94.62
N ALA A 629 21.40 -16.69 -93.82
CA ALA A 629 21.82 -18.09 -93.70
C ALA A 629 20.62 -19.05 -93.65
N LYS A 630 20.12 -19.48 -94.82
CA LYS A 630 18.93 -20.35 -94.95
C LYS A 630 19.03 -21.69 -94.21
N LYS A 631 20.24 -22.23 -94.01
CA LYS A 631 20.45 -23.49 -93.27
C LYS A 631 20.13 -23.32 -91.78
N LEU A 632 20.33 -22.13 -91.22
CA LEU A 632 20.08 -21.84 -89.80
C LEU A 632 18.59 -21.90 -89.48
N THR A 633 17.71 -21.51 -90.41
CA THR A 633 16.25 -21.47 -90.23
C THR A 633 15.68 -22.77 -89.64
N ILE A 634 16.12 -23.95 -90.11
CA ILE A 634 15.58 -25.23 -89.64
C ILE A 634 15.93 -25.45 -88.15
N TYR A 635 17.17 -25.16 -87.75
CA TYR A 635 17.60 -25.28 -86.36
C TYR A 635 16.82 -24.33 -85.44
N VAL A 636 16.57 -23.10 -85.89
CA VAL A 636 15.78 -22.13 -85.13
C VAL A 636 14.34 -22.63 -84.94
N ILE A 637 13.71 -23.18 -85.97
CA ILE A 637 12.37 -23.76 -85.87
C ILE A 637 12.35 -24.90 -84.82
N MET A 638 13.34 -25.80 -84.84
CA MET A 638 13.41 -26.90 -83.87
C MET A 638 13.58 -26.39 -82.44
N ILE A 639 14.43 -25.37 -82.20
CA ILE A 639 14.59 -24.75 -80.89
C ILE A 639 13.25 -24.16 -80.41
N TYR A 640 12.52 -23.48 -81.27
CA TYR A 640 11.23 -22.89 -80.92
C TYR A 640 10.16 -23.94 -80.59
N ILE A 641 10.14 -25.06 -81.30
CA ILE A 641 9.23 -26.19 -80.99
C ILE A 641 9.55 -26.75 -79.60
N ILE A 642 10.82 -27.01 -79.30
CA ILE A 642 11.26 -27.53 -77.98
C ILE A 642 10.86 -26.55 -76.87
N LEU A 643 11.13 -25.26 -77.07
CA LEU A 643 10.80 -24.23 -76.09
C LEU A 643 9.29 -24.10 -75.86
N THR A 644 8.48 -24.26 -76.91
CA THR A 644 7.02 -24.29 -76.80
C THR A 644 6.54 -25.41 -75.87
N VAL A 645 7.07 -26.62 -76.03
CA VAL A 645 6.70 -27.78 -75.22
C VAL A 645 7.11 -27.60 -73.76
N LEU A 646 8.31 -27.07 -73.50
CA LEU A 646 8.79 -26.79 -72.15
C LEU A 646 7.91 -25.74 -71.44
N CYS A 647 7.57 -24.65 -72.13
CA CYS A 647 6.71 -23.62 -71.57
C CYS A 647 5.29 -24.14 -71.30
N PHE A 648 4.74 -24.98 -72.19
CA PHE A 648 3.45 -25.64 -71.99
C PHE A 648 3.44 -26.49 -70.71
N ALA A 649 4.42 -27.37 -70.54
CA ALA A 649 4.52 -28.24 -69.37
C ALA A 649 4.66 -27.44 -68.07
N ALA A 650 5.48 -26.38 -68.09
CA ALA A 650 5.67 -25.51 -66.93
C ALA A 650 4.38 -24.77 -66.53
N ILE A 651 3.64 -24.21 -67.50
CA ILE A 651 2.39 -23.49 -67.22
C ILE A 651 1.33 -24.44 -66.64
N VAL A 652 1.18 -25.64 -67.21
CA VAL A 652 0.24 -26.65 -66.68
C VAL A 652 0.65 -27.09 -65.26
N GLY A 653 1.94 -27.37 -65.02
CA GLY A 653 2.43 -27.73 -63.68
C GLY A 653 2.10 -26.67 -62.62
N MET A 654 2.42 -25.40 -62.91
CA MET A 654 2.14 -24.29 -61.99
C MET A 654 0.64 -24.03 -61.81
N THR A 655 -0.20 -24.27 -62.81
CA THR A 655 -1.65 -24.04 -62.66
C THR A 655 -2.38 -25.15 -61.91
N CYS A 656 -1.81 -26.35 -61.83
CA CYS A 656 -2.33 -27.44 -61.00
C CYS A 656 -1.99 -27.29 -59.51
N GLU A 657 -0.89 -26.61 -59.18
CA GLU A 657 -0.41 -26.47 -57.80
C GLU A 657 -0.90 -25.18 -57.11
N TYR A 658 -1.16 -24.10 -57.87
CA TYR A 658 -1.49 -22.79 -57.33
C TYR A 658 -2.96 -22.39 -57.60
N CYS A 659 -3.59 -21.72 -56.62
CA CYS A 659 -5.02 -21.40 -56.65
C CYS A 659 -5.42 -20.26 -57.62
N ILE A 660 -6.74 -20.09 -57.83
CA ILE A 660 -7.29 -19.12 -58.79
C ILE A 660 -6.80 -17.68 -58.61
N GLY A 661 -6.66 -17.19 -57.37
CA GLY A 661 -6.22 -15.82 -57.10
C GLY A 661 -4.84 -15.53 -57.67
N TYR A 662 -3.90 -16.45 -57.47
CA TYR A 662 -2.55 -16.43 -58.03
C TYR A 662 -2.56 -16.31 -59.57
N SER A 663 -3.47 -17.04 -60.22
CA SER A 663 -3.57 -17.04 -61.69
C SER A 663 -4.06 -15.71 -62.28
N ILE A 664 -4.83 -14.92 -61.52
CA ILE A 664 -5.35 -13.62 -61.96
C ILE A 664 -4.19 -12.62 -62.05
N TYR A 665 -3.39 -12.47 -60.98
CA TYR A 665 -2.23 -11.56 -60.97
C TYR A 665 -1.19 -11.94 -62.01
N TRP A 666 -0.94 -13.24 -62.18
CA TRP A 666 -0.08 -13.76 -63.24
C TRP A 666 -0.57 -13.33 -64.63
N THR A 667 -1.85 -13.54 -64.94
CA THR A 667 -2.43 -13.20 -66.26
C THR A 667 -2.42 -11.68 -66.50
N VAL A 668 -2.77 -10.88 -65.48
CA VAL A 668 -2.78 -9.42 -65.59
C VAL A 668 -1.37 -8.88 -65.87
N ASN A 669 -0.36 -9.36 -65.14
CA ASN A 669 1.02 -8.97 -65.41
C ASN A 669 1.47 -9.37 -66.81
N PHE A 670 1.13 -10.58 -67.26
CA PHE A 670 1.42 -11.01 -68.63
C PHE A 670 0.83 -10.05 -69.66
N LEU A 671 -0.44 -9.65 -69.52
CA LEU A 671 -1.09 -8.71 -70.46
C LEU A 671 -0.44 -7.31 -70.46
N ILE A 672 -0.05 -6.80 -69.28
CA ILE A 672 0.65 -5.51 -69.17
C ILE A 672 2.01 -5.59 -69.89
N PHE A 673 2.82 -6.61 -69.58
CA PHE A 673 4.16 -6.74 -70.14
C PHE A 673 4.16 -7.21 -71.60
N LEU A 674 3.10 -7.86 -72.08
CA LEU A 674 2.87 -8.13 -73.52
C LEU A 674 2.88 -6.84 -74.33
N LEU A 675 2.20 -5.79 -73.86
CA LEU A 675 2.19 -4.51 -74.57
C LEU A 675 3.60 -3.87 -74.59
N PHE A 676 4.31 -3.91 -73.46
CA PHE A 676 5.68 -3.39 -73.37
C PHE A 676 6.65 -4.19 -74.23
N ASP A 677 6.53 -5.52 -74.26
CA ASP A 677 7.42 -6.38 -75.03
C ASP A 677 7.26 -6.16 -76.53
N LEU A 678 6.01 -6.10 -77.01
CA LEU A 678 5.71 -5.76 -78.40
C LEU A 678 6.29 -4.40 -78.79
N LEU A 679 6.24 -3.39 -77.90
CA LEU A 679 6.81 -2.07 -78.15
C LEU A 679 8.35 -2.08 -78.13
N MET A 680 8.96 -2.82 -77.20
CA MET A 680 10.43 -2.95 -77.10
C MET A 680 11.01 -3.70 -78.30
N MET A 681 10.37 -4.81 -78.71
CA MET A 681 10.70 -5.52 -79.94
C MET A 681 10.53 -4.64 -81.18
N LEU A 682 9.48 -3.81 -81.21
CA LEU A 682 9.18 -2.89 -82.30
C LEU A 682 10.27 -1.86 -82.50
N VAL A 683 10.63 -1.12 -81.46
CA VAL A 683 11.47 0.06 -81.60
C VAL A 683 12.94 -0.28 -81.43
N ILE A 684 13.31 -0.95 -80.34
CA ILE A 684 14.72 -1.05 -79.94
C ILE A 684 15.44 -2.13 -80.75
N TYR A 685 14.92 -3.36 -80.74
CA TYR A 685 15.63 -4.48 -81.38
C TYR A 685 15.68 -4.34 -82.90
N THR A 686 14.62 -3.82 -83.50
CA THR A 686 14.58 -3.52 -84.94
C THR A 686 15.62 -2.47 -85.33
N VAL A 687 15.78 -1.40 -84.54
CA VAL A 687 16.78 -0.36 -84.80
C VAL A 687 18.20 -0.92 -84.66
N ILE A 688 18.48 -1.67 -83.60
CA ILE A 688 19.79 -2.30 -83.39
C ILE A 688 20.11 -3.26 -84.55
N ALA A 689 19.20 -4.15 -84.91
CA ALA A 689 19.39 -5.09 -86.02
C ALA A 689 19.56 -4.38 -87.37
N TYR A 690 18.88 -3.24 -87.58
CA TYR A 690 19.06 -2.43 -88.77
C TYR A 690 20.49 -1.90 -88.91
N PHE A 691 21.11 -1.47 -87.80
CA PHE A 691 22.51 -1.03 -87.80
C PHE A 691 23.50 -2.20 -87.90
N LEU A 692 23.18 -3.35 -87.31
CA LEU A 692 24.02 -4.56 -87.36
C LEU A 692 23.88 -5.38 -88.66
N LYS A 693 23.08 -4.92 -89.63
CA LYS A 693 22.84 -5.68 -90.87
C LYS A 693 24.12 -5.91 -91.67
N THR A 694 24.51 -7.18 -91.82
CA THR A 694 25.66 -7.56 -92.65
C THR A 694 25.41 -7.26 -94.13
N ALA A 695 26.48 -7.18 -94.94
CA ALA A 695 26.36 -6.97 -96.39
C ALA A 695 25.50 -8.05 -97.07
N LYS A 696 25.52 -9.30 -96.57
CA LYS A 696 24.66 -10.39 -97.06
C LYS A 696 23.19 -10.11 -96.80
N ILE A 697 22.84 -9.72 -95.57
CA ILE A 697 21.46 -9.38 -95.18
C ILE A 697 20.97 -8.15 -95.96
N ARG A 698 21.83 -7.13 -96.14
CA ARG A 698 21.52 -5.95 -96.95
C ARG A 698 21.18 -6.30 -98.40
N LYS A 699 21.98 -7.17 -99.04
CA LYS A 699 21.72 -7.65 -100.42
C LYS A 699 20.39 -8.41 -100.52
N VAL A 700 20.08 -9.22 -99.51
CA VAL A 700 18.82 -9.99 -99.45
C VAL A 700 17.61 -9.07 -99.27
N LEU A 701 17.72 -8.04 -98.42
CA LEU A 701 16.63 -7.10 -98.13
C LEU A 701 16.39 -6.10 -99.27
N ASN A 702 17.44 -5.64 -99.96
CA ASN A 702 17.32 -4.66 -101.06
C ASN A 702 16.95 -5.28 -102.42
N ASN A 703 16.90 -6.61 -102.54
CA ASN A 703 16.67 -7.30 -103.82
C ASN A 703 17.68 -6.91 -104.93
N ASP A 704 18.90 -6.48 -104.57
CA ASP A 704 19.92 -5.93 -105.49
C ASP A 704 20.45 -6.95 -106.52
N THR A 705 20.08 -8.23 -106.41
CA THR A 705 20.58 -9.30 -107.29
C THR A 705 19.96 -9.35 -108.69
N LYS A 706 18.95 -8.51 -109.03
CA LYS A 706 18.26 -8.61 -110.34
C LYS A 706 18.26 -7.39 -111.26
N LYS A 707 18.80 -6.22 -110.86
CA LYS A 707 18.86 -5.06 -111.79
C LYS A 707 20.12 -4.99 -112.68
N SER A 708 21.10 -5.89 -112.51
CA SER A 708 22.39 -5.81 -113.23
C SER A 708 22.53 -6.72 -114.47
N ARG A 709 21.44 -7.22 -115.07
CA ARG A 709 21.55 -8.09 -116.27
C ARG A 709 20.66 -7.71 -117.45
N THR A 710 20.30 -6.42 -117.57
CA THR A 710 19.50 -5.95 -118.72
C THR A 710 19.94 -4.57 -119.20
N LYS A 711 21.24 -4.37 -119.48
CA LYS A 711 21.73 -3.29 -120.38
C LYS A 711 23.24 -3.38 -120.67
N THR A 712 23.63 -4.25 -121.61
CA THR A 712 24.83 -4.22 -122.51
C THR A 712 25.07 -5.65 -123.02
N GLY A 713 25.11 -5.99 -124.31
CA GLY A 713 25.00 -5.23 -125.54
C GLY A 713 24.53 -6.15 -126.67
N MET A 714 23.77 -5.56 -127.59
CA MET A 714 23.57 -5.98 -128.96
C MET A 714 24.85 -5.71 -129.74
N ILE A 715 25.22 -6.63 -130.67
CA ILE A 715 25.87 -6.44 -131.99
C ILE A 715 26.85 -7.59 -132.29
N ASP A 716 26.47 -8.35 -133.33
CA ASP A 716 27.27 -9.12 -134.31
C ASP A 716 28.11 -10.32 -133.82
N ASN A 717 28.14 -11.49 -134.48
CA ASN A 717 27.98 -11.80 -135.90
C ASN A 717 27.61 -13.27 -136.16
N ASN A 718 26.96 -13.49 -137.31
CA ASN A 718 26.72 -14.77 -137.99
C ASN A 718 28.01 -15.55 -138.31
N LEU A 719 28.02 -16.87 -138.09
CA LEU A 719 28.64 -17.92 -138.93
C LEU A 719 28.39 -19.28 -138.22
N LYS A 720 27.41 -20.08 -138.66
CA LYS A 720 27.50 -21.19 -139.65
C LYS A 720 28.31 -22.40 -139.18
N GLU A 721 27.80 -23.56 -139.59
CA GLU A 721 28.34 -24.92 -139.49
C GLU A 721 28.08 -25.67 -138.18
N ASN A 722 27.79 -26.97 -138.13
CA ASN A 722 27.32 -28.04 -139.03
C ASN A 722 27.63 -29.34 -138.25
N HIS A 723 26.83 -30.40 -138.43
CA HIS A 723 27.09 -31.77 -137.97
C HIS A 723 27.12 -31.98 -136.44
N GLY A 724 26.68 -33.10 -135.88
CA GLY A 724 26.20 -34.37 -136.41
C GLY A 724 25.57 -35.14 -135.23
N GLY A 725 24.76 -36.15 -135.54
CA GLY A 725 23.99 -36.89 -134.56
C GLY A 725 24.77 -37.95 -133.77
N GLU A 726 24.04 -38.57 -132.85
CA GLU A 726 24.02 -39.98 -132.42
C GLU A 726 23.09 -40.00 -131.18
N ALA A 727 22.00 -40.78 -131.14
CA ALA A 727 21.95 -42.23 -130.85
C ALA A 727 22.75 -42.56 -129.58
N GLU A 728 22.30 -43.29 -128.56
CA GLU A 728 21.36 -44.40 -128.47
C GLU A 728 21.26 -44.81 -126.98
N ASN A 729 20.13 -45.44 -126.61
CA ASN A 729 19.98 -46.58 -125.67
C ASN A 729 20.46 -46.46 -124.19
N ASN A 730 19.72 -46.95 -123.18
CA ASN A 730 19.00 -48.23 -123.08
C ASN A 730 17.72 -48.13 -122.24
N GLN A 731 16.73 -48.95 -122.62
CA GLN A 731 15.64 -49.42 -121.76
C GLN A 731 16.10 -50.60 -120.89
N ALA A 732 15.93 -50.48 -119.58
CA ALA A 732 15.59 -51.51 -118.59
C ALA A 732 15.26 -50.80 -117.27
#